data_AF-A0A261R717-F1
#
_entry.id   AF-A0A261R717-F1
#
_cell.length_a   1.000
_cell.length_b   1.000
_cell.length_c   1.000
_cell.angle_alpha   90.00
_cell.angle_beta   90.00
_cell.angle_gamma   90.00
#
_symmetry.space_group_name_H-M   'P 1'
#
loop_
_entity.id
_entity.type
_entity.pdbx_description
1 polymer ?
#
loop_
_entity_poly.entity_id
_entity_poly.type
_entity_poly.pdbx_seq_one_letter_code
_entity_poly.pdbx_strand_id
1 'polypeptide(L)'
;MDRGATAQAGIKLGAASSIRGRVFAMGCLLLLCASIAVSLFLRDYAHSAADRAFDRLLAASALTIAGSVQIDENDVTAEPPFSSLAMLSGNDRVFYSVRNASGKPVTGYDDLAPGLPLARSASPVFSDAVYHDESIRIATVGRLISAGRHAGWVTIRVAETRDSRDALAAEILNRSALPLLVVVPVALALLWFGIQRAFAPLALIERSLRARAPDDLTPLEAPVPREVRGLAEALNGFMRRLSGIMSSLNNLVADAAHQVRTPLASLRAQAEVAMDETDPERLRARVARIHQNATHASQLINQLLMDATITHRLGMRGHESVGIAETVNETRRRIGPLDAQRLRISIAPEVRRARVVGDRVALREMLRNLVDNALRYAPDGPVEIQATPVAGYRVALTVDDCGPGIADDEKDAVQQRFTRGRGVAGTPGSGLGLSIAKTVAEAHGGALWLQDRAGGGLSARVVLPRARPVYPRLLLAAAMVMAGLAATPPQAARAQGIATQAATRAAPAAAPLTVTRFPAPQPPGRLLVIAGTTDTPAAAPVIVAFQASQPDVTIEYREMGSRELYEATVAGRLGDADILISSAADLQIRLANDGYAMRYDAPGASRLPPWAVWRDEVFGFAFEPAVIVYNPRRFNEGTVPRSRQELLRLLESDRARLHGRVGTYDISRSSVGQLLAEEDEQVSSNFWGLTNALGQVGVRLSATTADILDAIENDELDIGYNVLGSYALARQAAGRRIGVVFPQDYVLLLPRSAIIARHAPQPALGRAFIDWLLSAAGQNELSSVSGLGPMVDDDGAGRGGDAALARSQGIVQPVVLGPALLVGLDRQRNARFVQNWTRLVTDTPAVGKTPAP
;
A
#
# COMPACT_ATOMS: atom_id res chain seq x y z
N MET A 1 -22.08 65.26 22.80
CA MET A 1 -22.38 65.26 21.35
C MET A 1 -21.09 64.85 20.66
N ASP A 2 -20.74 63.58 20.63
CA ASP A 2 -21.34 62.42 19.96
C ASP A 2 -21.42 62.54 18.42
N ARG A 3 -20.80 61.54 17.77
CA ARG A 3 -20.82 61.13 16.35
C ARG A 3 -19.99 61.96 15.34
N GLY A 4 -19.14 61.37 14.49
CA GLY A 4 -18.88 59.95 14.26
C GLY A 4 -17.63 59.78 13.39
N ALA A 5 -16.71 58.94 13.85
CA ALA A 5 -15.61 58.42 13.06
C ALA A 5 -16.14 57.31 12.16
N THR A 6 -16.16 57.56 10.85
CA THR A 6 -16.47 56.54 9.85
C THR A 6 -15.35 55.49 9.84
N ALA A 7 -15.66 54.30 10.35
CA ALA A 7 -14.83 53.13 10.30
C ALA A 7 -14.50 52.75 8.85
N GLN A 8 -13.21 52.73 8.50
CA GLN A 8 -12.71 52.08 7.30
C GLN A 8 -12.99 50.58 7.41
N ALA A 9 -13.88 50.08 6.57
CA ALA A 9 -14.10 48.65 6.38
C ALA A 9 -12.89 48.04 5.66
N GLY A 10 -11.83 47.73 6.41
CA GLY A 10 -10.74 46.89 5.94
C GLY A 10 -11.24 45.47 5.73
N ILE A 11 -11.09 44.95 4.50
CA ILE A 11 -11.36 43.55 4.18
C ILE A 11 -10.41 42.68 5.02
N LYS A 12 -10.92 42.09 6.11
CA LYS A 12 -10.20 41.06 6.86
C LYS A 12 -10.16 39.79 6.00
N LEU A 13 -9.11 39.62 5.21
CA LEU A 13 -8.76 38.35 4.60
C LEU A 13 -8.43 37.36 5.73
N GLY A 14 -9.39 36.48 6.05
CA GLY A 14 -9.16 35.37 6.98
C GLY A 14 -8.02 34.48 6.47
N ALA A 15 -7.33 33.79 7.39
CA ALA A 15 -6.18 32.93 7.11
C ALA A 15 -6.54 31.77 6.16
N ALA A 16 -6.58 32.04 4.86
CA ALA A 16 -6.77 31.04 3.84
C ALA A 16 -5.44 30.29 3.62
N SER A 17 -5.51 28.95 3.56
CA SER A 17 -4.35 28.09 3.31
C SER A 17 -3.61 28.51 2.03
N SER A 18 -2.27 28.58 2.13
CA SER A 18 -1.39 28.94 1.01
C SER A 18 -1.67 28.07 -0.20
N ILE A 19 -1.81 28.68 -1.39
CA ILE A 19 -2.00 27.96 -2.67
C ILE A 19 -0.89 26.92 -2.87
N ARG A 20 0.34 27.25 -2.45
CA ARG A 20 1.48 26.34 -2.47
C ARG A 20 1.23 25.08 -1.65
N GLY A 21 0.65 25.22 -0.45
CA GLY A 21 0.29 24.10 0.42
C GLY A 21 -0.80 23.23 -0.19
N ARG A 22 -1.79 23.81 -0.86
CA ARG A 22 -2.86 23.06 -1.54
C ARG A 22 -2.36 22.26 -2.74
N VAL A 23 -1.54 22.87 -3.60
CA VAL A 23 -0.93 22.17 -4.76
C VAL A 23 0.01 21.07 -4.28
N PHE A 24 0.83 21.33 -3.26
CA PHE A 24 1.68 20.32 -2.64
C PHE A 24 0.87 19.16 -2.06
N ALA A 25 -0.18 19.46 -1.28
CA ALA A 25 -1.04 18.44 -0.69
C ALA A 25 -1.75 17.58 -1.75
N MET A 26 -2.23 18.18 -2.84
CA MET A 26 -2.85 17.43 -3.94
C MET A 26 -1.83 16.56 -4.69
N GLY A 27 -0.61 17.07 -4.89
CA GLY A 27 0.50 16.28 -5.43
C GLY A 27 0.88 15.08 -4.55
N CYS A 28 0.98 15.30 -3.23
CA CYS A 28 1.20 14.23 -2.26
C CYS A 28 0.05 13.20 -2.27
N LEU A 29 -1.20 13.65 -2.36
CA LEU A 29 -2.36 12.75 -2.45
C LEU A 29 -2.32 11.89 -3.72
N LEU A 30 -1.98 12.48 -4.87
CA LEU A 30 -1.83 11.74 -6.12
C LEU A 30 -0.68 10.73 -6.05
N LEU A 31 0.46 11.13 -5.50
CA LEU A 31 1.60 10.22 -5.27
C LEU A 31 1.24 9.08 -4.31
N LEU A 32 0.47 9.37 -3.26
CA LEU A 32 -0.02 8.35 -2.33
C LEU A 32 -0.95 7.35 -3.02
N CYS A 33 -1.93 7.84 -3.80
CA CYS A 33 -2.85 6.98 -4.55
C CYS A 33 -2.10 6.11 -5.57
N ALA A 34 -1.15 6.69 -6.30
CA ALA A 34 -0.31 5.96 -7.25
C ALA A 34 0.56 4.91 -6.55
N SER A 35 1.16 5.25 -5.40
CA SER A 35 1.96 4.32 -4.60
C SER A 35 1.14 3.14 -4.07
N ILE A 36 -0.09 3.39 -3.60
CA ILE A 36 -1.02 2.34 -3.18
C ILE A 36 -1.37 1.43 -4.37
N ALA A 37 -1.71 2.01 -5.53
CA ALA A 37 -2.06 1.24 -6.73
C ALA A 37 -0.89 0.36 -7.20
N VAL A 38 0.33 0.89 -7.25
CA VAL A 38 1.54 0.13 -7.59
C VAL A 38 1.81 -0.97 -6.57
N SER A 39 1.65 -0.69 -5.27
CA SER A 39 1.84 -1.69 -4.21
C SER A 39 0.84 -2.85 -4.31
N LEU A 40 -0.44 -2.55 -4.62
CA LEU A 40 -1.46 -3.58 -4.84
C LEU A 40 -1.15 -4.43 -6.07
N PHE A 41 -0.76 -3.80 -7.19
CA PHE A 41 -0.34 -4.49 -8.41
C PHE A 41 0.85 -5.41 -8.15
N LEU A 42 1.87 -4.91 -7.44
CA LEU A 42 3.09 -5.64 -7.15
C LEU A 42 2.81 -6.85 -6.24
N ARG A 43 1.91 -6.70 -5.27
CA ARG A 43 1.43 -7.79 -4.40
C ARG A 43 0.77 -8.90 -5.20
N ASP A 44 -0.17 -8.54 -6.07
CA ASP A 44 -0.88 -9.50 -6.93
C ASP A 44 0.08 -10.20 -7.90
N TYR A 45 1.01 -9.44 -8.50
CA TYR A 45 2.06 -9.97 -9.35
C TYR A 45 2.95 -10.98 -8.61
N ALA A 46 3.38 -10.66 -7.38
CA ALA A 46 4.25 -11.53 -6.59
C ALA A 46 3.58 -12.87 -6.26
N HIS A 47 2.34 -12.86 -5.75
CA HIS A 47 1.59 -14.10 -5.49
C HIS A 47 1.32 -14.89 -6.77
N SER A 48 0.86 -14.23 -7.85
CA SER A 48 0.59 -14.89 -9.12
C SER A 48 1.85 -15.45 -9.80
N ALA A 49 3.01 -14.82 -9.60
CA ALA A 49 4.29 -15.32 -10.10
C ALA A 49 4.74 -16.56 -9.31
N ALA A 50 4.64 -16.51 -7.98
CA ALA A 50 4.95 -17.65 -7.11
C ALA A 50 4.01 -18.84 -7.39
N ASP A 51 2.69 -18.63 -7.39
CA ASP A 51 1.71 -19.68 -7.67
C ASP A 51 1.98 -20.35 -9.02
N ARG A 52 2.26 -19.58 -10.09
CA ARG A 52 2.57 -20.17 -11.41
C ARG A 52 3.85 -21.00 -11.43
N ALA A 53 4.86 -20.62 -10.65
CA ALA A 53 6.12 -21.36 -10.58
C ALA A 53 5.93 -22.71 -9.87
N PHE A 54 5.29 -22.69 -8.70
CA PHE A 54 5.05 -23.89 -7.88
C PHE A 54 3.96 -24.80 -8.47
N ASP A 55 2.88 -24.24 -9.05
CA ASP A 55 1.83 -25.02 -9.71
C ASP A 55 2.39 -25.87 -10.88
N ARG A 56 3.45 -25.42 -11.56
CA ARG A 56 4.13 -26.22 -12.61
C ARG A 56 4.85 -27.44 -12.02
N LEU A 57 5.53 -27.28 -10.88
CA LEU A 57 6.20 -28.38 -10.18
C LEU A 57 5.19 -29.39 -9.66
N LEU A 58 4.11 -28.90 -9.04
CA LEU A 58 3.02 -29.73 -8.51
C LEU A 58 2.32 -30.52 -9.63
N ALA A 59 2.08 -29.89 -10.78
CA ALA A 59 1.55 -30.55 -11.97
C ALA A 59 2.52 -31.61 -12.54
N ALA A 60 3.82 -31.31 -12.60
CA ALA A 60 4.83 -32.26 -13.07
C ALA A 60 4.91 -33.50 -12.17
N SER A 61 4.84 -33.30 -10.84
CA SER A 61 4.74 -34.38 -9.86
C SER A 61 3.48 -35.23 -10.08
N ALA A 62 2.31 -34.58 -10.17
CA ALA A 62 1.03 -35.27 -10.40
C ALA A 62 1.00 -36.05 -11.73
N LEU A 63 1.56 -35.50 -12.80
CA LEU A 63 1.68 -36.17 -14.10
C LEU A 63 2.66 -37.35 -14.05
N THR A 64 3.74 -37.23 -13.27
CA THR A 64 4.71 -38.32 -13.07
C THR A 64 4.06 -39.49 -12.35
N ILE A 65 3.31 -39.24 -11.27
CA ILE A 65 2.53 -40.28 -10.57
C ILE A 65 1.46 -40.86 -11.52
N ALA A 66 0.77 -40.02 -12.29
CA ALA A 66 -0.21 -40.48 -13.28
C ALA A 66 0.39 -41.40 -14.35
N GLY A 67 1.67 -41.23 -14.69
CA GLY A 67 2.41 -42.11 -15.62
C GLY A 67 2.70 -43.50 -15.05
N SER A 68 2.76 -43.64 -13.72
CA SER A 68 2.98 -44.92 -13.03
C SER A 68 1.72 -45.75 -12.82
N VAL A 69 0.54 -45.20 -13.16
CA VAL A 69 -0.73 -45.92 -13.01
C VAL A 69 -0.82 -47.02 -14.06
N GLN A 70 -0.95 -48.26 -13.58
CA GLN A 70 -1.08 -49.47 -14.36
C GLN A 70 -2.35 -50.24 -13.95
N ILE A 71 -2.69 -51.26 -14.74
CA ILE A 71 -3.76 -52.20 -14.42
C ILE A 71 -3.12 -53.56 -14.20
N ASP A 72 -3.35 -54.14 -13.04
CA ASP A 72 -2.84 -55.46 -12.65
C ASP A 72 -4.01 -56.32 -12.14
N GLU A 73 -4.13 -57.56 -12.61
CA GLU A 73 -5.20 -58.51 -12.23
C GLU A 73 -6.64 -57.94 -12.17
N ASN A 74 -6.97 -57.01 -13.08
CA ASN A 74 -8.21 -56.23 -13.12
C ASN A 74 -8.40 -55.15 -12.03
N ASP A 75 -7.40 -54.75 -11.24
CA ASP A 75 -7.48 -53.57 -10.37
C ASP A 75 -6.50 -52.47 -10.82
N VAL A 76 -6.75 -51.24 -10.39
CA VAL A 76 -5.86 -50.10 -10.65
C VAL A 76 -4.73 -50.13 -9.63
N THR A 77 -3.49 -50.14 -10.10
CA THR A 77 -2.30 -50.08 -9.24
C THR A 77 -1.42 -48.90 -9.64
N ALA A 78 -0.79 -48.26 -8.68
CA ALA A 78 0.10 -47.13 -8.93
C ALA A 78 1.29 -47.21 -7.99
N GLU A 79 2.49 -47.24 -8.56
CA GLU A 79 3.74 -47.19 -7.81
C GLU A 79 4.45 -45.88 -8.14
N PRO A 80 4.26 -44.82 -7.33
CA PRO A 80 4.90 -43.55 -7.59
C PRO A 80 6.43 -43.74 -7.63
N PRO A 81 7.14 -43.21 -8.65
CA PRO A 81 8.59 -43.24 -8.66
C PRO A 81 9.15 -42.25 -7.61
N PHE A 82 10.33 -42.50 -7.05
CA PHE A 82 10.97 -41.61 -6.07
C PHE A 82 11.10 -40.16 -6.57
N SER A 83 11.34 -39.99 -7.87
CA SER A 83 11.42 -38.68 -8.52
C SER A 83 10.14 -37.85 -8.42
N SER A 84 8.97 -38.48 -8.25
CA SER A 84 7.70 -37.77 -8.20
C SER A 84 7.61 -36.79 -7.03
N LEU A 85 8.10 -37.16 -5.85
CA LEU A 85 8.10 -36.29 -4.67
C LEU A 85 9.45 -35.59 -4.48
N ALA A 86 10.55 -36.14 -5.02
CA ALA A 86 11.87 -35.50 -4.95
C ALA A 86 11.90 -34.11 -5.64
N MET A 87 11.06 -33.89 -6.66
CA MET A 87 10.91 -32.57 -7.31
C MET A 87 10.27 -31.51 -6.42
N LEU A 88 9.61 -31.92 -5.33
CA LEU A 88 8.94 -31.06 -4.36
C LEU A 88 9.81 -30.88 -3.11
N SER A 89 11.13 -30.99 -3.24
CA SER A 89 12.15 -30.92 -2.18
C SER A 89 12.31 -29.56 -1.49
N GLY A 90 11.30 -28.70 -1.57
CA GLY A 90 11.25 -27.41 -0.89
C GLY A 90 10.99 -27.52 0.61
N ASN A 91 10.77 -26.36 1.24
CA ASN A 91 10.43 -26.26 2.65
C ASN A 91 8.95 -26.55 2.93
N ASP A 92 8.30 -27.37 2.11
CA ASP A 92 6.88 -27.67 2.17
C ASP A 92 6.60 -29.13 2.52
N ARG A 93 5.45 -29.37 3.15
CA ARG A 93 4.90 -30.71 3.36
C ARG A 93 4.23 -31.15 2.09
N VAL A 94 4.37 -32.43 1.77
CA VAL A 94 3.90 -32.99 0.52
C VAL A 94 2.95 -34.13 0.80
N PHE A 95 1.81 -34.11 0.13
CA PHE A 95 0.79 -35.14 0.23
C PHE A 95 0.39 -35.58 -1.16
N TYR A 96 0.01 -36.84 -1.32
CA TYR A 96 -0.58 -37.29 -2.58
C TYR A 96 -1.65 -38.34 -2.33
N SER A 97 -2.54 -38.51 -3.29
CA SER A 97 -3.51 -39.60 -3.28
C SER A 97 -3.79 -40.06 -4.71
N VAL A 98 -3.92 -41.36 -4.89
CA VAL A 98 -4.38 -41.97 -6.13
C VAL A 98 -5.72 -42.62 -5.87
N ARG A 99 -6.74 -42.26 -6.65
CA ARG A 99 -8.11 -42.78 -6.53
C ARG A 99 -8.56 -43.36 -7.86
N ASN A 100 -9.23 -44.51 -7.82
CA ASN A 100 -9.76 -45.13 -9.02
C ASN A 100 -10.97 -44.35 -9.58
N ALA A 101 -11.55 -44.81 -10.69
CA ALA A 101 -12.69 -44.16 -11.35
C ALA A 101 -13.95 -44.05 -10.47
N SER A 102 -14.09 -44.89 -9.44
CA SER A 102 -15.18 -44.84 -8.46
C SER A 102 -14.92 -43.91 -7.27
N GLY A 103 -13.72 -43.32 -7.18
CA GLY A 103 -13.28 -42.49 -6.06
C GLY A 103 -12.69 -43.27 -4.87
N LYS A 104 -12.65 -44.61 -4.95
CA LYS A 104 -12.01 -45.46 -3.94
C LYS A 104 -10.49 -45.20 -3.94
N PRO A 105 -9.86 -45.04 -2.76
CA PRO A 105 -8.42 -44.88 -2.66
C PRO A 105 -7.69 -46.13 -3.17
N VAL A 106 -6.62 -45.91 -3.92
CA VAL A 106 -5.68 -46.92 -4.42
C VAL A 106 -4.43 -46.91 -3.55
N THR A 107 -3.78 -45.74 -3.45
CA THR A 107 -2.60 -45.54 -2.61
C THR A 107 -2.40 -44.06 -2.25
N GLY A 108 -1.45 -43.77 -1.34
CA GLY A 108 -1.21 -42.45 -0.76
C GLY A 108 -2.11 -42.12 0.46
N TYR A 109 -2.42 -40.84 0.64
CA TYR A 109 -3.25 -40.31 1.71
C TYR A 109 -4.75 -40.45 1.37
N ASP A 110 -5.41 -41.41 1.99
CA ASP A 110 -6.80 -41.79 1.70
C ASP A 110 -7.83 -40.70 2.04
N ASP A 111 -7.45 -39.73 2.88
CA ASP A 111 -8.23 -38.60 3.39
C ASP A 111 -7.85 -37.25 2.75
N LEU A 112 -6.99 -37.25 1.73
CA LEU A 112 -6.59 -36.02 1.04
C LEU A 112 -7.75 -35.44 0.21
N ALA A 113 -8.33 -34.35 0.72
CA ALA A 113 -9.37 -33.54 0.10
C ALA A 113 -10.57 -34.31 -0.51
N PRO A 114 -11.21 -35.25 0.20
CA PRO A 114 -12.24 -36.15 -0.36
C PRO A 114 -13.45 -35.41 -0.95
N GLY A 115 -13.72 -34.17 -0.51
CA GLY A 115 -14.81 -33.33 -1.02
C GLY A 115 -14.57 -32.68 -2.39
N LEU A 116 -13.34 -32.69 -2.91
CA LEU A 116 -13.05 -32.19 -4.26
C LEU A 116 -13.60 -33.15 -5.33
N PRO A 117 -14.03 -32.65 -6.51
CA PRO A 117 -14.50 -33.50 -7.60
C PRO A 117 -13.40 -34.43 -8.12
N LEU A 118 -13.80 -35.60 -8.63
CA LEU A 118 -12.90 -36.52 -9.34
C LEU A 118 -12.47 -35.91 -10.68
N ALA A 119 -11.26 -36.25 -11.12
CA ALA A 119 -10.70 -35.76 -12.37
C ALA A 119 -11.52 -36.25 -13.57
N ARG A 120 -11.65 -35.39 -14.58
CA ARG A 120 -12.37 -35.68 -15.85
C ARG A 120 -11.51 -35.44 -17.09
N SER A 121 -10.26 -35.02 -16.91
CA SER A 121 -9.31 -34.72 -17.98
C SER A 121 -7.88 -34.93 -17.49
N ALA A 122 -6.95 -35.04 -18.44
CA ALA A 122 -5.51 -35.10 -18.14
C ALA A 122 -4.89 -33.72 -17.85
N SER A 123 -5.65 -32.64 -18.01
CA SER A 123 -5.18 -31.30 -17.73
C SER A 123 -5.16 -31.05 -16.22
N PRO A 124 -4.03 -30.57 -15.65
CA PRO A 124 -3.96 -30.22 -14.23
C PRO A 124 -4.98 -29.15 -13.86
N VAL A 125 -5.69 -29.38 -12.76
CA VAL A 125 -6.58 -28.40 -12.13
C VAL A 125 -6.05 -28.11 -10.73
N PHE A 126 -5.90 -26.83 -10.40
CA PHE A 126 -5.37 -26.41 -9.11
C PHE A 126 -6.49 -25.95 -8.17
N SER A 127 -6.38 -26.27 -6.89
CA SER A 127 -7.34 -25.89 -5.86
C SER A 127 -6.64 -25.69 -4.52
N ASP A 128 -7.16 -24.80 -3.69
CA ASP A 128 -6.68 -24.61 -2.32
C ASP A 128 -7.60 -25.34 -1.34
N ALA A 129 -7.00 -25.91 -0.29
CA ALA A 129 -7.71 -26.58 0.79
C ALA A 129 -6.95 -26.41 2.11
N VAL A 130 -7.57 -26.83 3.21
CA VAL A 130 -6.91 -26.95 4.52
C VAL A 130 -6.79 -28.43 4.86
N TYR A 131 -5.62 -28.88 5.28
CA TYR A 131 -5.33 -30.28 5.62
C TYR A 131 -4.28 -30.33 6.73
N HIS A 132 -4.54 -31.11 7.79
CA HIS A 132 -3.73 -31.13 9.04
C HIS A 132 -3.45 -29.72 9.61
N ASP A 133 -4.47 -28.86 9.63
CA ASP A 133 -4.41 -27.44 10.06
C ASP A 133 -3.49 -26.53 9.23
N GLU A 134 -2.95 -27.02 8.11
CA GLU A 134 -2.11 -26.24 7.19
C GLU A 134 -2.89 -25.88 5.92
N SER A 135 -2.61 -24.70 5.35
CA SER A 135 -3.14 -24.33 4.03
C SER A 135 -2.32 -25.02 2.94
N ILE A 136 -2.98 -25.81 2.10
CA ILE A 136 -2.36 -26.59 1.03
C ILE A 136 -2.88 -26.19 -0.35
N ARG A 137 -1.99 -26.23 -1.34
CA ARG A 137 -2.31 -26.16 -2.76
C ARG A 137 -2.34 -27.57 -3.33
N ILE A 138 -3.37 -27.92 -4.09
CA ILE A 138 -3.58 -29.26 -4.65
C ILE A 138 -3.61 -29.17 -6.19
N ALA A 139 -2.79 -29.96 -6.86
CA ALA A 139 -2.94 -30.27 -8.29
C ALA A 139 -3.71 -31.58 -8.44
N THR A 140 -4.80 -31.54 -9.20
CA THR A 140 -5.61 -32.70 -9.57
C THR A 140 -5.41 -33.00 -11.05
N VAL A 141 -4.99 -34.23 -11.36
CA VAL A 141 -4.75 -34.72 -12.73
C VAL A 141 -5.51 -36.03 -12.94
N GLY A 142 -6.13 -36.20 -14.10
CA GLY A 142 -6.77 -37.45 -14.49
C GLY A 142 -5.88 -38.31 -15.39
N ARG A 143 -5.81 -39.61 -15.12
CA ARG A 143 -5.28 -40.61 -16.06
C ARG A 143 -6.43 -41.44 -16.59
N LEU A 144 -6.67 -41.37 -17.91
CA LEU A 144 -7.66 -42.23 -18.55
C LEU A 144 -7.11 -43.64 -18.65
N ILE A 145 -7.84 -44.60 -18.09
CA ILE A 145 -7.57 -46.03 -18.26
C ILE A 145 -8.75 -46.65 -19.00
N SER A 146 -8.45 -47.58 -19.93
CA SER A 146 -9.45 -48.13 -20.85
C SER A 146 -9.50 -49.67 -20.86
N ALA A 147 -8.82 -50.36 -19.93
CA ALA A 147 -8.82 -51.82 -19.93
C ALA A 147 -9.95 -52.39 -19.04
N GLY A 148 -10.79 -53.24 -19.63
CA GLY A 148 -11.78 -54.05 -18.92
C GLY A 148 -12.92 -53.27 -18.26
N ARG A 149 -13.36 -53.73 -17.08
CA ARG A 149 -14.45 -53.11 -16.27
C ARG A 149 -14.06 -51.80 -15.58
N HIS A 150 -12.79 -51.39 -15.66
CA HIS A 150 -12.24 -50.21 -14.99
C HIS A 150 -12.06 -49.02 -15.94
N ALA A 151 -12.79 -48.98 -17.05
CA ALA A 151 -12.77 -47.83 -17.97
C ALA A 151 -13.22 -46.56 -17.23
N GLY A 152 -12.32 -45.58 -17.12
CA GLY A 152 -12.60 -44.34 -16.40
C GLY A 152 -11.36 -43.52 -16.09
N TRP A 153 -11.57 -42.39 -15.42
CA TRP A 153 -10.51 -41.47 -15.03
C TRP A 153 -10.01 -41.84 -13.63
N VAL A 154 -8.77 -42.32 -13.53
CA VAL A 154 -8.05 -42.38 -12.26
C VAL A 154 -7.68 -40.96 -11.87
N THR A 155 -7.98 -40.57 -10.64
CA THR A 155 -7.71 -39.23 -10.11
C THR A 155 -6.43 -39.27 -9.30
N ILE A 156 -5.45 -38.48 -9.72
CA ILE A 156 -4.20 -38.26 -8.99
C ILE A 156 -4.28 -36.86 -8.37
N ARG A 157 -4.03 -36.77 -7.08
CA ARG A 157 -3.87 -35.49 -6.38
C ARG A 157 -2.49 -35.43 -5.78
N VAL A 158 -1.81 -34.33 -5.99
CA VAL A 158 -0.58 -33.99 -5.28
C VAL A 158 -0.80 -32.63 -4.65
N ALA A 159 -0.43 -32.50 -3.38
CA ALA A 159 -0.60 -31.29 -2.60
C ALA A 159 0.69 -30.91 -1.91
N GLU A 160 0.89 -29.61 -1.76
CA GLU A 160 1.97 -29.03 -0.97
C GLU A 160 1.46 -27.92 -0.07
N THR A 161 2.15 -27.65 1.05
CA THR A 161 1.89 -26.45 1.87
C THR A 161 2.25 -25.18 1.10
N ARG A 162 1.78 -24.03 1.62
CA ARG A 162 1.98 -22.73 0.97
C ARG A 162 3.20 -21.95 1.48
N ASP A 163 4.02 -22.54 2.35
CA ASP A 163 5.10 -21.83 3.04
C ASP A 163 6.15 -21.30 2.06
N SER A 164 6.67 -22.14 1.16
CA SER A 164 7.73 -21.71 0.24
C SER A 164 7.23 -20.70 -0.79
N ARG A 165 6.00 -20.87 -1.29
CA ARG A 165 5.41 -19.94 -2.27
C ARG A 165 5.09 -18.57 -1.66
N ASP A 166 4.61 -18.53 -0.42
CA ASP A 166 4.31 -17.27 0.27
C ASP A 166 5.62 -16.57 0.69
N ALA A 167 6.65 -17.32 1.07
CA ALA A 167 7.99 -16.78 1.31
C ALA A 167 8.59 -16.17 0.03
N LEU A 168 8.48 -16.85 -1.11
CA LEU A 168 8.93 -16.31 -2.40
C LEU A 168 8.16 -15.03 -2.79
N ALA A 169 6.85 -15.00 -2.60
CA ALA A 169 6.04 -13.81 -2.85
C ALA A 169 6.46 -12.65 -1.94
N ALA A 170 6.71 -12.91 -0.66
CA ALA A 170 7.22 -11.93 0.30
C ALA A 170 8.61 -11.42 -0.08
N GLU A 171 9.51 -12.29 -0.55
CA GLU A 171 10.83 -11.90 -1.04
C GLU A 171 10.74 -10.99 -2.27
N ILE A 172 9.91 -11.34 -3.26
CA ILE A 172 9.66 -10.51 -4.45
C ILE A 172 9.13 -9.13 -4.02
N LEU A 173 8.18 -9.09 -3.08
CA LEU A 173 7.63 -7.84 -2.56
C LEU A 173 8.68 -6.99 -1.84
N ASN A 174 9.47 -7.60 -0.96
CA ASN A 174 10.49 -6.89 -0.19
C ASN A 174 11.58 -6.32 -1.09
N ARG A 175 12.08 -7.10 -2.06
CA ARG A 175 13.06 -6.63 -3.06
C ARG A 175 12.48 -5.53 -3.96
N SER A 176 11.18 -5.58 -4.25
CA SER A 176 10.51 -4.61 -5.11
C SER A 176 10.07 -3.32 -4.38
N ALA A 177 10.03 -3.32 -3.04
CA ALA A 177 9.72 -2.13 -2.24
C ALA A 177 10.88 -1.11 -2.22
N LEU A 178 12.13 -1.57 -2.36
CA LEU A 178 13.31 -0.72 -2.26
C LEU A 178 13.38 0.36 -3.37
N PRO A 179 13.13 0.07 -4.66
CA PRO A 179 12.97 1.11 -5.68
C PRO A 179 11.87 2.12 -5.36
N LEU A 180 10.72 1.67 -4.82
CA LEU A 180 9.61 2.54 -4.47
C LEU A 180 9.98 3.52 -3.33
N LEU A 181 10.73 3.03 -2.34
CA LEU A 181 11.27 3.85 -1.25
C LEU A 181 12.25 4.92 -1.73
N VAL A 182 12.90 4.76 -2.89
CA VAL A 182 13.77 5.78 -3.48
C VAL A 182 12.98 6.73 -4.39
N VAL A 183 12.07 6.20 -5.23
CA VAL A 183 11.32 7.01 -6.20
C VAL A 183 10.37 8.00 -5.53
N VAL A 184 9.68 7.61 -4.45
CA VAL A 184 8.74 8.48 -3.74
C VAL A 184 9.41 9.75 -3.17
N PRO A 185 10.50 9.67 -2.38
CA PRO A 185 11.17 10.87 -1.87
C PRO A 185 11.80 11.71 -2.99
N VAL A 186 12.32 11.09 -4.05
CA VAL A 186 12.79 11.83 -5.23
C VAL A 186 11.64 12.60 -5.89
N ALA A 187 10.48 11.98 -6.09
CA ALA A 187 9.30 12.63 -6.64
C ALA A 187 8.80 13.77 -5.74
N LEU A 188 8.78 13.57 -4.42
CA LEU A 188 8.44 14.61 -3.45
C LEU A 188 9.43 15.78 -3.47
N ALA A 189 10.73 15.51 -3.57
CA ALA A 189 11.77 16.53 -3.68
C ALA A 189 11.63 17.35 -4.97
N LEU A 190 11.40 16.68 -6.11
CA LEU A 190 11.13 17.33 -7.40
C LEU A 190 9.86 18.17 -7.36
N LEU A 191 8.79 17.65 -6.74
CA LEU A 191 7.52 18.35 -6.59
C LEU A 191 7.67 19.58 -5.68
N TRP A 192 8.37 19.45 -4.56
CA TRP A 192 8.70 20.57 -3.67
C TRP A 192 9.52 21.64 -4.40
N PHE A 193 10.59 21.26 -5.07
CA PHE A 193 11.45 22.16 -5.83
C PHE A 193 10.70 22.85 -6.97
N GLY A 194 9.89 22.10 -7.73
CA GLY A 194 9.06 22.61 -8.82
C GLY A 194 8.06 23.66 -8.34
N ILE A 195 7.36 23.41 -7.22
CA ILE A 195 6.42 24.37 -6.62
C ILE A 195 7.15 25.61 -6.11
N GLN A 196 8.29 25.46 -5.43
CA GLN A 196 9.09 26.60 -4.96
C GLN A 196 9.49 27.51 -6.12
N ARG A 197 9.99 26.92 -7.21
CA ARG A 197 10.42 27.64 -8.41
C ARG A 197 9.25 28.30 -9.16
N ALA A 198 8.12 27.60 -9.28
CA ALA A 198 6.93 28.11 -9.99
C ALA A 198 6.32 29.36 -9.33
N PHE A 199 6.34 29.43 -7.99
CA PHE A 199 5.77 30.57 -7.25
C PHE A 199 6.79 31.67 -6.89
N ALA A 200 8.08 31.49 -7.17
CA ALA A 200 9.12 32.49 -6.86
C ALA A 200 8.85 33.89 -7.48
N PRO A 201 8.36 34.03 -8.74
CA PRO A 201 8.07 35.33 -9.33
C PRO A 201 7.00 36.14 -8.58
N LEU A 202 6.01 35.47 -7.97
CA LEU A 202 4.98 36.15 -7.18
C LEU A 202 5.55 36.78 -5.91
N ALA A 203 6.49 36.10 -5.26
CA ALA A 203 7.18 36.62 -4.07
C ALA A 203 8.04 37.85 -4.41
N LEU A 204 8.62 37.90 -5.62
CA LEU A 204 9.34 39.08 -6.11
C LEU A 204 8.39 40.27 -6.26
N ILE A 205 7.22 40.08 -6.91
CA ILE A 205 6.22 41.13 -7.08
C ILE A 205 5.72 41.64 -5.72
N GLU A 206 5.42 40.75 -4.77
CA GLU A 206 5.00 41.10 -3.40
C GLU A 206 6.05 41.98 -2.70
N ARG A 207 7.33 41.61 -2.79
CA ARG A 207 8.44 42.39 -2.20
C ARG A 207 8.59 43.75 -2.89
N SER A 208 8.53 43.80 -4.22
CA SER A 208 8.60 45.05 -4.98
C SER A 208 7.45 46.00 -4.64
N LEU A 209 6.26 45.48 -4.36
CA LEU A 209 5.12 46.30 -3.94
C LEU A 209 5.25 46.81 -2.51
N ARG A 210 5.72 45.98 -1.57
CA ARG A 210 5.92 46.41 -0.17
C ARG A 210 7.04 47.45 -0.01
N ALA A 211 8.04 47.43 -0.88
CA ALA A 211 9.19 48.33 -0.79
C ALA A 211 8.95 49.72 -1.41
N ARG A 212 7.82 49.94 -2.10
CA ARG A 212 7.52 51.21 -2.77
C ARG A 212 7.10 52.29 -1.77
N ALA A 213 7.50 53.52 -2.06
CA ALA A 213 7.03 54.69 -1.31
C ALA A 213 5.53 54.94 -1.59
N PRO A 214 4.77 55.52 -0.65
CA PRO A 214 3.33 55.78 -0.81
C PRO A 214 2.95 56.58 -2.07
N ASP A 215 3.86 57.45 -2.52
CA ASP A 215 3.65 58.34 -3.67
C ASP A 215 4.30 57.80 -4.97
N ASP A 216 4.96 56.65 -4.92
CA ASP A 216 5.62 56.05 -6.07
C ASP A 216 4.64 55.25 -6.94
N LEU A 217 4.12 55.92 -7.97
CA LEU A 217 3.16 55.39 -8.93
C LEU A 217 3.81 54.87 -10.23
N THR A 218 5.12 54.62 -10.24
CA THR A 218 5.82 54.09 -11.42
C THR A 218 5.31 52.70 -11.81
N PRO A 219 5.27 52.33 -13.10
CA PRO A 219 4.90 50.97 -13.52
C PRO A 219 5.82 49.88 -12.93
N LEU A 220 5.32 48.66 -12.78
CA LEU A 220 6.12 47.48 -12.48
C LEU A 220 6.82 46.97 -13.75
N GLU A 221 8.15 46.92 -13.75
CA GLU A 221 8.99 46.55 -14.91
C GLU A 221 9.57 45.12 -14.85
N ALA A 222 9.15 44.30 -13.89
CA ALA A 222 9.68 42.94 -13.76
C ALA A 222 9.14 41.99 -14.86
N PRO A 223 9.98 41.09 -15.42
CA PRO A 223 9.51 40.05 -16.33
C PRO A 223 8.63 39.05 -15.56
N VAL A 224 7.31 39.15 -15.74
CA VAL A 224 6.32 38.30 -15.06
C VAL A 224 5.89 37.10 -15.95
N PRO A 225 5.68 35.90 -15.35
CA PRO A 225 5.10 34.74 -16.04
C PRO A 225 3.74 35.06 -16.69
N ARG A 226 3.34 34.26 -17.69
CA ARG A 226 2.09 34.45 -18.44
C ARG A 226 0.86 34.48 -17.53
N GLU A 227 0.87 33.66 -16.49
CA GLU A 227 -0.20 33.50 -15.51
C GLU A 227 -0.40 34.77 -14.65
N VAL A 228 0.64 35.58 -14.47
CA VAL A 228 0.62 36.79 -13.62
C VAL A 228 0.62 38.09 -14.44
N ARG A 229 0.82 38.00 -15.76
CA ARG A 229 0.89 39.16 -16.66
C ARG A 229 -0.35 40.03 -16.61
N GLY A 230 -1.55 39.44 -16.67
CA GLY A 230 -2.80 40.20 -16.62
C GLY A 230 -2.98 40.96 -15.30
N LEU A 231 -2.51 40.42 -14.18
CA LEU A 231 -2.53 41.11 -12.89
C LEU A 231 -1.56 42.30 -12.88
N ALA A 232 -0.34 42.10 -13.40
CA ALA A 232 0.66 43.17 -13.50
C ALA A 232 0.17 44.32 -14.40
N GLU A 233 -0.44 44.01 -15.54
CA GLU A 233 -1.04 44.99 -16.45
C GLU A 233 -2.21 45.75 -15.81
N ALA A 234 -3.10 45.04 -15.11
CA ALA A 234 -4.22 45.66 -14.38
C ALA A 234 -3.72 46.61 -13.29
N LEU A 235 -2.68 46.22 -12.55
CA LEU A 235 -2.07 47.04 -11.50
C LEU A 235 -1.38 48.28 -12.10
N ASN A 236 -0.61 48.12 -13.17
CA ASN A 236 -0.01 49.25 -13.90
C ASN A 236 -1.09 50.20 -14.45
N GLY A 237 -2.22 49.68 -14.93
CA GLY A 237 -3.38 50.49 -15.32
C GLY A 237 -4.00 51.26 -14.15
N PHE A 238 -4.08 50.66 -12.96
CA PHE A 238 -4.54 51.33 -11.75
C PHE A 238 -3.60 52.47 -11.32
N MET A 239 -2.29 52.21 -11.25
CA MET A 239 -1.28 53.21 -10.88
C MET A 239 -1.32 54.43 -11.81
N ARG A 240 -1.44 54.20 -13.14
CA ARG A 240 -1.60 55.29 -14.12
C ARG A 240 -2.85 56.14 -13.88
N ARG A 241 -3.99 55.50 -13.58
CA ARG A 241 -5.24 56.23 -13.26
C ARG A 241 -5.12 57.05 -11.98
N LEU A 242 -4.52 56.49 -10.94
CA LEU A 242 -4.32 57.18 -9.66
C LEU A 242 -3.40 58.39 -9.83
N SER A 243 -2.32 58.25 -10.62
CA SER A 243 -1.42 59.35 -10.95
C SER A 243 -2.15 60.51 -11.65
N GLY A 244 -3.06 60.20 -12.58
CA GLY A 244 -3.88 61.22 -13.26
C GLY A 244 -4.90 61.91 -12.35
N ILE A 245 -5.47 61.20 -11.37
CA ILE A 245 -6.37 61.81 -10.37
C ILE A 245 -5.59 62.76 -9.47
N MET A 246 -4.41 62.34 -9.00
CA MET A 246 -3.59 63.13 -8.09
C MET A 246 -3.09 64.42 -8.75
N SER A 247 -2.68 64.36 -10.02
CA SER A 247 -2.28 65.55 -10.78
C SER A 247 -3.43 66.54 -10.98
N SER A 248 -4.63 66.05 -11.28
CA SER A 248 -5.84 66.87 -11.44
C SER A 248 -6.21 67.60 -10.15
N LEU A 249 -6.08 66.93 -9.00
CA LEU A 249 -6.37 67.51 -7.70
C LEU A 249 -5.37 68.62 -7.33
N ASN A 250 -4.08 68.41 -7.60
CA ASN A 250 -3.05 69.43 -7.40
C ASN A 250 -3.29 70.68 -8.24
N ASN A 251 -3.68 70.52 -9.51
CA ASN A 251 -3.97 71.65 -10.39
C ASN A 251 -5.20 72.45 -9.92
N LEU A 252 -6.26 71.76 -9.49
CA LEU A 252 -7.48 72.41 -9.01
C LEU A 252 -7.23 73.21 -7.71
N VAL A 253 -6.43 72.66 -6.79
CA VAL A 253 -6.03 73.37 -5.56
C VAL A 253 -5.21 74.63 -5.89
N ALA A 254 -4.31 74.55 -6.88
CA ALA A 254 -3.50 75.69 -7.31
C ALA A 254 -4.36 76.83 -7.91
N ASP A 255 -5.29 76.50 -8.80
CA ASP A 255 -6.16 77.49 -9.45
C ASP A 255 -7.14 78.15 -8.46
N ALA A 256 -7.74 77.35 -7.56
CA ALA A 256 -8.66 77.86 -6.55
C ALA A 256 -7.96 78.84 -5.58
N ALA A 257 -6.72 78.54 -5.17
CA ALA A 257 -5.93 79.43 -4.32
C ALA A 257 -5.67 80.79 -5.00
N HIS A 258 -5.43 80.80 -6.31
CA HIS A 258 -5.20 82.04 -7.06
C HIS A 258 -6.45 82.92 -7.15
N GLN A 259 -7.61 82.34 -7.46
CA GLN A 259 -8.85 83.08 -7.67
C GLN A 259 -9.43 83.65 -6.37
N VAL A 260 -9.17 83.03 -5.22
CA VAL A 260 -9.59 83.54 -3.89
C VAL A 260 -8.71 84.71 -3.41
N ARG A 261 -7.43 84.73 -3.78
CA ARG A 261 -6.46 85.75 -3.31
C ARG A 261 -6.80 87.16 -3.79
N THR A 262 -7.26 87.28 -5.04
CA THR A 262 -7.56 88.55 -5.72
C THR A 262 -8.69 89.36 -5.06
N PRO A 263 -9.90 88.80 -4.81
CA PRO A 263 -10.97 89.54 -4.13
C PRO A 263 -10.63 89.85 -2.68
N LEU A 264 -9.92 88.97 -1.97
CA LEU A 264 -9.45 89.23 -0.60
C LEU A 264 -8.46 90.39 -0.54
N ALA A 265 -7.52 90.47 -1.49
CA ALA A 265 -6.60 91.60 -1.59
C ALA A 265 -7.33 92.93 -1.85
N SER A 266 -8.34 92.92 -2.73
CA SER A 266 -9.18 94.10 -3.01
C SER A 266 -10.02 94.53 -1.82
N LEU A 267 -10.62 93.58 -1.09
CA LEU A 267 -11.34 93.84 0.16
C LEU A 267 -10.44 94.48 1.21
N ARG A 268 -9.22 93.96 1.37
CA ARG A 268 -8.25 94.49 2.33
C ARG A 268 -7.86 95.92 2.00
N ALA A 269 -7.54 96.22 0.73
CA ALA A 269 -7.20 97.57 0.30
C ALA A 269 -8.35 98.58 0.51
N GLN A 270 -9.60 98.18 0.25
CA GLN A 270 -10.77 99.05 0.49
C GLN A 270 -11.03 99.29 1.98
N ALA A 271 -10.79 98.28 2.82
CA ALA A 271 -10.90 98.40 4.28
C ALA A 271 -9.80 99.30 4.85
N GLU A 272 -8.56 99.17 4.39
CA GLU A 272 -7.43 100.04 4.77
C GLU A 272 -7.77 101.52 4.47
N VAL A 273 -8.26 101.83 3.27
CA VAL A 273 -8.64 103.20 2.89
C VAL A 273 -9.87 103.72 3.65
N ALA A 274 -10.78 102.84 4.08
CA ALA A 274 -11.94 103.24 4.87
C ALA A 274 -11.59 103.57 6.33
N MET A 275 -10.53 102.98 6.90
CA MET A 275 -10.10 103.26 8.27
C MET A 275 -9.58 104.69 8.46
N ASP A 276 -9.03 105.29 7.40
CA ASP A 276 -8.45 106.64 7.42
C ASP A 276 -9.43 107.74 6.91
N GLU A 277 -10.67 107.38 6.54
CA GLU A 277 -11.65 108.31 5.98
C GLU A 277 -12.44 109.02 7.10
N THR A 278 -12.31 110.36 7.19
CA THR A 278 -12.94 111.18 8.24
C THR A 278 -14.32 111.74 7.86
N ASP A 279 -14.72 111.68 6.59
CA ASP A 279 -16.04 112.11 6.10
C ASP A 279 -17.11 111.01 6.29
N PRO A 280 -18.17 111.25 7.09
CA PRO A 280 -19.22 110.27 7.35
C PRO A 280 -19.99 109.78 6.11
N GLU A 281 -20.15 110.60 5.07
CA GLU A 281 -20.85 110.17 3.86
C GLU A 281 -19.97 109.30 2.96
N ARG A 282 -18.70 109.66 2.81
CA ARG A 282 -17.72 108.84 2.07
C ARG A 282 -17.42 107.52 2.77
N LEU A 283 -17.34 107.52 4.10
CA LEU A 283 -17.18 106.29 4.88
C LEU A 283 -18.36 105.34 4.66
N ARG A 284 -19.61 105.82 4.72
CA ARG A 284 -20.78 104.99 4.41
C ARG A 284 -20.73 104.43 2.98
N ALA A 285 -20.34 105.23 2.00
CA ALA A 285 -20.20 104.78 0.61
C ALA A 285 -19.08 103.72 0.46
N ARG A 286 -17.97 103.83 1.19
CA ARG A 286 -16.88 102.83 1.19
C ARG A 286 -17.26 101.55 1.91
N VAL A 287 -17.92 101.65 3.06
CA VAL A 287 -18.45 100.49 3.79
C VAL A 287 -19.48 99.74 2.94
N ALA A 288 -20.33 100.46 2.19
CA ALA A 288 -21.24 99.85 1.22
C ALA A 288 -20.48 99.09 0.10
N ARG A 289 -19.35 99.63 -0.40
CA ARG A 289 -18.49 98.93 -1.37
C ARG A 289 -17.78 97.71 -0.78
N ILE A 290 -17.30 97.79 0.46
CA ILE A 290 -16.70 96.64 1.18
C ILE A 290 -17.75 95.54 1.34
N HIS A 291 -18.96 95.89 1.76
CA HIS A 291 -20.07 94.94 1.88
C HIS A 291 -20.42 94.30 0.53
N GLN A 292 -20.48 95.09 -0.55
CA GLN A 292 -20.71 94.56 -1.91
C GLN A 292 -19.57 93.62 -2.36
N ASN A 293 -18.30 94.00 -2.15
CA ASN A 293 -17.16 93.14 -2.49
C ASN A 293 -17.11 91.86 -1.65
N ALA A 294 -17.51 91.91 -0.38
CA ALA A 294 -17.58 90.73 0.50
C ALA A 294 -18.72 89.80 0.07
N THR A 295 -19.85 90.37 -0.34
CA THR A 295 -20.97 89.63 -0.92
C THR A 295 -20.55 88.96 -2.23
N HIS A 296 -19.83 89.67 -3.11
CA HIS A 296 -19.26 89.10 -4.34
C HIS A 296 -18.22 88.01 -4.06
N ALA A 297 -17.30 88.19 -3.10
CA ALA A 297 -16.32 87.18 -2.73
C ALA A 297 -16.97 85.92 -2.16
N SER A 298 -17.99 86.08 -1.30
CA SER A 298 -18.78 84.97 -0.76
C SER A 298 -19.54 84.23 -1.86
N GLN A 299 -20.12 84.96 -2.82
CA GLN A 299 -20.75 84.36 -3.99
C GLN A 299 -19.76 83.60 -4.86
N LEU A 300 -18.56 84.15 -5.11
CA LEU A 300 -17.50 83.50 -5.88
C LEU A 300 -16.99 82.23 -5.18
N ILE A 301 -16.80 82.26 -3.86
CA ILE A 301 -16.39 81.10 -3.06
C ILE A 301 -17.45 80.00 -3.10
N ASN A 302 -18.72 80.36 -2.89
CA ASN A 302 -19.82 79.39 -2.98
C ASN A 302 -19.93 78.81 -4.39
N GLN A 303 -19.66 79.61 -5.43
CA GLN A 303 -19.65 79.17 -6.83
C GLN A 303 -18.46 78.26 -7.16
N LEU A 304 -17.25 78.54 -6.67
CA LEU A 304 -16.08 77.67 -6.82
C LEU A 304 -16.26 76.35 -6.08
N LEU A 305 -16.84 76.39 -4.87
CA LEU A 305 -17.20 75.19 -4.12
C LEU A 305 -18.27 74.37 -4.86
N MET A 306 -19.24 75.01 -5.51
CA MET A 306 -20.24 74.33 -6.32
C MET A 306 -19.64 73.75 -7.61
N ASP A 307 -18.76 74.46 -8.32
CA ASP A 307 -18.08 73.96 -9.53
C ASP A 307 -17.15 72.79 -9.18
N ALA A 308 -16.38 72.90 -8.10
CA ALA A 308 -15.53 71.81 -7.60
C ALA A 308 -16.37 70.61 -7.12
N THR A 309 -17.49 70.84 -6.43
CA THR A 309 -18.38 69.77 -5.95
C THR A 309 -19.07 69.05 -7.11
N ILE A 310 -19.53 69.77 -8.13
CA ILE A 310 -20.18 69.19 -9.31
C ILE A 310 -19.14 68.44 -10.15
N THR A 311 -17.98 69.04 -10.43
CA THR A 311 -16.91 68.40 -11.22
C THR A 311 -16.37 67.14 -10.53
N HIS A 312 -16.12 67.19 -9.21
CA HIS A 312 -15.71 66.02 -8.44
C HIS A 312 -16.81 64.95 -8.39
N ARG A 313 -18.10 65.32 -8.29
CA ARG A 313 -19.22 64.36 -8.33
C ARG A 313 -19.36 63.67 -9.68
N LEU A 314 -19.22 64.43 -10.78
CA LEU A 314 -19.26 63.89 -12.14
C LEU A 314 -18.10 62.91 -12.41
N GLY A 315 -16.97 63.06 -11.72
CA GLY A 315 -15.80 62.19 -11.87
C GLY A 315 -15.74 60.95 -10.96
N MET A 316 -16.39 60.95 -9.78
CA MET A 316 -16.04 59.99 -8.71
C MET A 316 -17.03 58.86 -8.41
N ARG A 317 -18.29 58.86 -8.86
CA ARG A 317 -19.24 57.78 -8.50
C ARG A 317 -20.28 57.47 -9.58
N GLY A 318 -20.68 56.19 -9.63
CA GLY A 318 -21.57 55.64 -10.64
C GLY A 318 -22.99 56.21 -10.59
N HIS A 319 -23.37 56.92 -11.66
CA HIS A 319 -24.58 56.69 -12.45
C HIS A 319 -25.70 55.91 -11.73
N GLU A 320 -26.49 56.58 -10.90
CA GLU A 320 -27.70 56.02 -10.28
C GLU A 320 -28.92 56.21 -11.19
N SER A 321 -29.96 55.41 -10.98
CA SER A 321 -31.22 55.55 -11.72
C SER A 321 -32.10 56.61 -11.05
N VAL A 322 -32.12 57.83 -11.60
CA VAL A 322 -32.82 59.00 -11.06
C VAL A 322 -34.18 59.17 -11.73
N GLY A 323 -35.26 59.28 -10.95
CA GLY A 323 -36.61 59.50 -11.49
C GLY A 323 -36.84 60.95 -11.92
N ILE A 324 -37.31 61.16 -13.16
CA ILE A 324 -37.59 62.50 -13.69
C ILE A 324 -38.65 63.24 -12.87
N ALA A 325 -39.74 62.56 -12.51
CA ALA A 325 -40.78 63.15 -11.67
C ALA A 325 -40.29 63.46 -10.25
N GLU A 326 -39.33 62.70 -9.73
CA GLU A 326 -38.73 62.94 -8.41
C GLU A 326 -37.88 64.23 -8.45
N THR A 327 -37.05 64.40 -9.48
CA THR A 327 -36.21 65.59 -9.67
C THR A 327 -37.03 66.86 -9.82
N VAL A 328 -38.10 66.85 -10.64
CA VAL A 328 -38.99 68.01 -10.82
C VAL A 328 -39.67 68.41 -9.50
N ASN A 329 -40.17 67.43 -8.75
CA ASN A 329 -40.81 67.68 -7.46
C ASN A 329 -39.82 68.17 -6.39
N GLU A 330 -38.58 67.68 -6.40
CA GLU A 330 -37.53 68.16 -5.51
C GLU A 330 -37.15 69.61 -5.78
N THR A 331 -37.04 70.00 -7.06
CA THR A 331 -36.75 71.38 -7.44
C THR A 331 -37.86 72.32 -6.97
N ARG A 332 -39.13 71.95 -7.19
CA ARG A 332 -40.28 72.74 -6.70
C ARG A 332 -40.22 73.00 -5.18
N ARG A 333 -39.87 71.99 -4.38
CA ARG A 333 -39.82 72.11 -2.90
C ARG A 333 -38.76 73.08 -2.39
N ARG A 334 -37.76 73.43 -3.20
CA ARG A 334 -36.62 74.27 -2.81
C ARG A 334 -36.75 75.71 -3.29
N ILE A 335 -37.77 76.02 -4.06
CA ILE A 335 -38.11 77.37 -4.50
C ILE A 335 -39.00 78.02 -3.44
N GLY A 336 -38.83 79.33 -3.22
CA GLY A 336 -39.58 80.07 -2.20
C GLY A 336 -41.10 79.95 -2.40
N PRO A 337 -41.91 79.98 -1.32
CA PRO A 337 -43.35 79.73 -1.41
C PRO A 337 -44.12 80.70 -2.32
N LEU A 338 -43.62 81.93 -2.50
CA LEU A 338 -44.19 82.92 -3.44
C LEU A 338 -43.89 82.55 -4.90
N ASP A 339 -42.66 82.20 -5.23
CA ASP A 339 -42.26 81.80 -6.59
C ASP A 339 -42.82 80.42 -6.97
N ALA A 340 -43.01 79.54 -5.99
CA ALA A 340 -43.57 78.21 -6.21
C ALA A 340 -45.03 78.22 -6.67
N GLN A 341 -45.80 79.28 -6.37
CA GLN A 341 -47.18 79.44 -6.86
C GLN A 341 -47.24 79.73 -8.36
N ARG A 342 -46.15 80.25 -8.93
CA ARG A 342 -46.04 80.64 -10.33
C ARG A 342 -45.57 79.50 -11.23
N LEU A 343 -45.19 78.36 -10.64
CA LEU A 343 -44.73 77.16 -11.35
C LEU A 343 -45.90 76.28 -11.77
N ARG A 344 -46.06 76.07 -13.08
CA ARG A 344 -46.96 75.08 -13.66
C ARG A 344 -46.15 73.86 -14.07
N ILE A 345 -46.51 72.68 -13.59
CA ILE A 345 -45.76 71.44 -13.85
C ILE A 345 -46.64 70.47 -14.64
N SER A 346 -46.17 70.07 -15.82
CA SER A 346 -46.81 69.07 -16.67
C SER A 346 -45.84 67.92 -16.95
N ILE A 347 -46.21 66.70 -16.55
CA ILE A 347 -45.38 65.51 -16.77
C ILE A 347 -46.21 64.51 -17.57
N ALA A 348 -45.79 64.22 -18.80
CA ALA A 348 -46.50 63.28 -19.66
C ALA A 348 -46.52 61.86 -19.04
N PRO A 349 -47.64 61.11 -19.15
CA PRO A 349 -47.78 59.79 -18.53
C PRO A 349 -46.64 58.81 -18.84
N GLU A 350 -46.10 58.87 -20.06
CA GLU A 350 -45.08 57.99 -20.63
C GLU A 350 -43.69 58.21 -19.99
N VAL A 351 -43.47 59.38 -19.40
CA VAL A 351 -42.19 59.76 -18.75
C VAL A 351 -42.32 59.96 -17.25
N ARG A 352 -43.52 59.84 -16.68
CA ARG A 352 -43.75 59.94 -15.23
C ARG A 352 -42.94 58.93 -14.41
N ARG A 353 -42.74 57.72 -14.97
CA ARG A 353 -41.88 56.66 -14.41
C ARG A 353 -40.52 56.57 -15.11
N ALA A 354 -40.20 57.49 -16.03
CA ALA A 354 -38.91 57.48 -16.69
C ALA A 354 -37.81 57.76 -15.67
N ARG A 355 -36.77 56.94 -15.75
CA ARG A 355 -35.54 57.15 -15.01
C ARG A 355 -34.42 57.49 -15.98
N VAL A 356 -33.55 58.40 -15.59
CA VAL A 356 -32.31 58.73 -16.29
C VAL A 356 -31.14 58.25 -15.45
N VAL A 357 -30.06 57.87 -16.12
CA VAL A 357 -28.85 57.42 -15.43
C VAL A 357 -28.00 58.65 -15.13
N GLY A 358 -27.74 58.95 -13.86
CA GLY A 358 -27.09 60.21 -13.50
C GLY A 358 -26.84 60.44 -12.02
N ASP A 359 -26.26 61.58 -11.67
CA ASP A 359 -26.18 62.08 -10.30
C ASP A 359 -27.43 62.91 -9.97
N ARG A 360 -28.22 62.47 -8.98
CA ARG A 360 -29.48 63.13 -8.59
C ARG A 360 -29.30 64.58 -8.17
N VAL A 361 -28.17 64.91 -7.55
CA VAL A 361 -27.89 66.28 -7.09
C VAL A 361 -27.52 67.17 -8.26
N ALA A 362 -26.70 66.70 -9.19
CA ALA A 362 -26.33 67.42 -10.40
C ALA A 362 -27.56 67.71 -11.28
N LEU A 363 -28.39 66.70 -11.54
CA LEU A 363 -29.62 66.85 -12.34
C LEU A 363 -30.63 67.80 -11.70
N ARG A 364 -30.75 67.79 -10.37
CA ARG A 364 -31.59 68.75 -9.64
C ARG A 364 -31.04 70.17 -9.74
N GLU A 365 -29.74 70.35 -9.61
CA GLU A 365 -29.11 71.67 -9.70
C GLU A 365 -29.20 72.25 -11.11
N MET A 366 -29.09 71.41 -12.15
CA MET A 366 -29.38 71.80 -13.53
C MET A 366 -30.80 72.34 -13.67
N LEU A 367 -31.80 71.57 -13.23
CA LEU A 367 -33.20 71.99 -13.34
C LEU A 367 -33.48 73.25 -12.52
N ARG A 368 -32.88 73.37 -11.33
CA ARG A 368 -32.96 74.58 -10.51
C ARG A 368 -32.39 75.80 -11.23
N ASN A 369 -31.21 75.69 -11.84
CA ASN A 369 -30.60 76.81 -12.57
C ASN A 369 -31.49 77.29 -13.72
N LEU A 370 -32.14 76.38 -14.45
CA LEU A 370 -33.07 76.75 -15.52
C LEU A 370 -34.32 77.46 -14.98
N VAL A 371 -34.87 76.98 -13.86
CA VAL A 371 -36.06 77.56 -13.24
C VAL A 371 -35.76 78.90 -12.56
N ASP A 372 -34.64 79.03 -11.85
CA ASP A 372 -34.20 80.29 -11.24
C ASP A 372 -33.94 81.36 -12.33
N ASN A 373 -33.45 80.94 -13.51
CA ASN A 373 -33.31 81.81 -14.67
C ASN A 373 -34.69 82.28 -15.17
N ALA A 374 -35.60 81.34 -15.43
CA ALA A 374 -36.96 81.64 -15.88
C ALA A 374 -37.73 82.59 -14.93
N LEU A 375 -37.67 82.35 -13.62
CA LEU A 375 -38.33 83.19 -12.60
C LEU A 375 -37.75 84.60 -12.53
N ARG A 376 -36.44 84.75 -12.76
CA ARG A 376 -35.74 86.05 -12.73
C ARG A 376 -36.08 86.92 -13.94
N TYR A 377 -36.21 86.33 -15.12
CA TYR A 377 -36.41 87.07 -16.38
C TYR A 377 -37.87 87.27 -16.76
N ALA A 378 -38.80 86.56 -16.11
CA ALA A 378 -40.23 86.77 -16.27
C ALA A 378 -40.89 87.04 -14.90
N PRO A 379 -40.66 88.18 -14.23
CA PRO A 379 -41.06 88.41 -12.83
C PRO A 379 -42.58 88.34 -12.59
N ASP A 380 -43.41 88.70 -13.57
CA ASP A 380 -44.88 88.69 -13.46
C ASP A 380 -45.55 87.52 -14.20
N GLY A 381 -44.77 86.70 -14.92
CA GLY A 381 -45.27 85.60 -15.76
C GLY A 381 -45.27 84.23 -15.05
N PRO A 382 -46.12 83.28 -15.47
CA PRO A 382 -46.00 81.88 -15.07
C PRO A 382 -44.77 81.23 -15.72
N VAL A 383 -44.13 80.31 -14.98
CA VAL A 383 -43.03 79.48 -15.49
C VAL A 383 -43.54 78.04 -15.61
N GLU A 384 -43.39 77.42 -16.77
CA GLU A 384 -43.90 76.07 -17.03
C GLU A 384 -42.76 75.06 -17.15
N ILE A 385 -42.84 73.98 -16.37
CA ILE A 385 -41.91 72.84 -16.45
C ILE A 385 -42.64 71.68 -17.12
N GLN A 386 -42.18 71.29 -18.30
CA GLN A 386 -42.73 70.18 -19.06
C GLN A 386 -41.75 69.00 -19.16
N ALA A 387 -42.21 67.79 -18.89
CA ALA A 387 -41.47 66.56 -19.17
C ALA A 387 -42.20 65.75 -20.24
N THR A 388 -41.58 65.57 -21.42
CA THR A 388 -42.18 64.88 -22.57
C THR A 388 -41.26 63.79 -23.15
N PRO A 389 -41.81 62.69 -23.70
CA PRO A 389 -40.99 61.70 -24.41
C PRO A 389 -40.49 62.27 -25.76
N VAL A 390 -39.26 61.91 -26.15
CA VAL A 390 -38.70 62.21 -27.47
C VAL A 390 -38.24 60.91 -28.14
N ALA A 391 -38.22 60.88 -29.48
CA ALA A 391 -37.74 59.76 -30.26
C ALA A 391 -36.34 59.29 -29.80
N GLY A 392 -36.07 57.98 -29.92
CA GLY A 392 -34.77 57.40 -29.54
C GLY A 392 -34.61 57.08 -28.05
N TYR A 393 -35.69 56.77 -27.33
CA TYR A 393 -35.67 56.41 -25.90
C TYR A 393 -35.09 57.51 -25.01
N ARG A 394 -35.49 58.76 -25.26
CA ARG A 394 -35.05 59.97 -24.56
C ARG A 394 -36.23 60.70 -23.89
N VAL A 395 -35.94 61.56 -22.93
CA VAL A 395 -36.90 62.44 -22.25
C VAL A 395 -36.44 63.90 -22.41
N ALA A 396 -37.36 64.78 -22.79
CA ALA A 396 -37.13 66.22 -22.80
C ALA A 396 -37.69 66.85 -21.52
N LEU A 397 -36.86 67.62 -20.82
CA LEU A 397 -37.23 68.54 -19.75
C LEU A 397 -37.18 69.96 -20.32
N THR A 398 -38.33 70.62 -20.40
CA THR A 398 -38.46 71.96 -20.97
C THR A 398 -38.92 72.93 -19.88
N VAL A 399 -38.24 74.07 -19.76
CA VAL A 399 -38.62 75.16 -18.88
C VAL A 399 -38.96 76.37 -19.74
N ASP A 400 -40.22 76.78 -19.71
CA ASP A 400 -40.76 77.87 -20.51
C ASP A 400 -41.04 79.09 -19.62
N ASP A 401 -40.60 80.27 -20.05
CA ASP A 401 -40.92 81.54 -19.42
C ASP A 401 -41.61 82.52 -20.40
N CYS A 402 -42.13 83.63 -19.87
CA CYS A 402 -42.76 84.70 -20.65
C CYS A 402 -41.89 85.98 -20.68
N GLY A 403 -40.57 85.85 -20.57
CA GLY A 403 -39.63 86.97 -20.53
C GLY A 403 -39.37 87.58 -21.91
N PRO A 404 -38.35 88.44 -22.06
CA PRO A 404 -38.03 89.08 -23.34
C PRO A 404 -37.44 88.13 -24.40
N GLY A 405 -37.12 86.87 -24.05
CA GLY A 405 -36.42 85.94 -24.93
C GLY A 405 -34.91 86.25 -25.04
N ILE A 406 -34.22 85.52 -25.92
CA ILE A 406 -32.79 85.73 -26.23
C ILE A 406 -32.66 85.80 -27.76
N ALA A 407 -31.90 86.75 -28.29
CA ALA A 407 -31.67 86.86 -29.72
C ALA A 407 -30.95 85.62 -30.26
N ASP A 408 -31.29 85.17 -31.47
CA ASP A 408 -30.77 83.93 -32.05
C ASP A 408 -29.23 83.87 -32.13
N ASP A 409 -28.58 85.00 -32.37
CA ASP A 409 -27.11 85.13 -32.44
C ASP A 409 -26.44 85.06 -31.06
N GLU A 410 -27.19 85.24 -29.97
CA GLU A 410 -26.68 85.21 -28.60
C GLU A 410 -26.87 83.85 -27.91
N LYS A 411 -27.78 82.99 -28.42
CA LYS A 411 -28.18 81.72 -27.77
C LYS A 411 -27.02 80.77 -27.51
N ASP A 412 -26.02 80.70 -28.39
CA ASP A 412 -24.83 79.86 -28.18
C ASP A 412 -23.81 80.50 -27.22
N ALA A 413 -23.69 81.83 -27.25
CA ALA A 413 -22.73 82.57 -26.44
C ALA A 413 -23.14 82.57 -24.95
N VAL A 414 -24.43 82.74 -24.63
CA VAL A 414 -24.95 82.75 -23.25
C VAL A 414 -24.86 81.39 -22.54
N GLN A 415 -24.57 80.32 -23.28
CA GLN A 415 -24.30 78.99 -22.74
C GLN A 415 -22.81 78.80 -22.36
N GLN A 416 -21.94 79.76 -22.66
CA GLN A 416 -20.54 79.77 -22.22
C GLN A 416 -20.42 80.40 -20.82
N ARG A 417 -19.32 80.08 -20.12
CA ARG A 417 -19.09 80.57 -18.75
C ARG A 417 -18.94 82.11 -18.76
N PHE A 418 -19.65 82.78 -17.86
CA PHE A 418 -19.58 84.24 -17.60
C PHE A 418 -20.14 85.15 -18.72
N THR A 419 -20.82 84.60 -19.71
CA THR A 419 -21.40 85.37 -20.82
C THR A 419 -22.85 85.78 -20.53
N ARG A 420 -23.22 87.04 -20.83
CA ARG A 420 -24.57 87.60 -20.64
C ARG A 420 -25.09 88.20 -21.96
N GLY A 421 -26.39 88.12 -22.22
CA GLY A 421 -27.03 88.72 -23.40
C GLY A 421 -27.10 90.26 -23.32
N ARG A 422 -27.08 90.94 -24.48
CA ARG A 422 -26.94 92.41 -24.57
C ARG A 422 -28.18 93.19 -24.12
N GLY A 423 -29.36 92.57 -24.07
CA GLY A 423 -30.64 93.21 -23.74
C GLY A 423 -30.98 93.38 -22.26
N VAL A 424 -30.06 93.11 -21.32
CA VAL A 424 -30.38 93.00 -19.88
C VAL A 424 -29.42 93.82 -19.00
N ALA A 425 -29.37 95.13 -19.23
CA ALA A 425 -28.64 96.05 -18.36
C ALA A 425 -29.49 96.36 -17.10
N GLY A 426 -29.13 95.75 -15.96
CA GLY A 426 -29.74 96.09 -14.65
C GLY A 426 -30.12 94.90 -13.75
N THR A 427 -30.18 93.66 -14.26
CA THR A 427 -30.55 92.49 -13.45
C THR A 427 -29.31 91.83 -12.81
N PRO A 428 -29.28 91.54 -11.50
CA PRO A 428 -28.17 90.81 -10.86
C PRO A 428 -28.06 89.36 -11.37
N GLY A 429 -26.87 88.92 -11.79
CA GLY A 429 -26.63 87.53 -12.24
C GLY A 429 -25.20 87.24 -12.71
N SER A 430 -24.71 86.01 -12.51
CA SER A 430 -23.30 85.59 -12.71
C SER A 430 -22.93 85.03 -14.08
N GLY A 431 -23.91 84.80 -14.98
CA GLY A 431 -23.64 84.18 -16.30
C GLY A 431 -23.19 82.71 -16.25
N LEU A 432 -23.34 82.04 -15.10
CA LEU A 432 -22.92 80.64 -14.92
C LEU A 432 -24.07 79.62 -14.97
N GLY A 433 -25.32 80.03 -14.73
CA GLY A 433 -26.44 79.11 -14.60
C GLY A 433 -26.69 78.23 -15.83
N LEU A 434 -26.63 78.84 -17.02
CA LEU A 434 -26.83 78.13 -18.30
C LEU A 434 -25.63 77.24 -18.67
N SER A 435 -24.40 77.66 -18.37
CA SER A 435 -23.20 76.84 -18.62
C SER A 435 -23.11 75.63 -17.68
N ILE A 436 -23.56 75.76 -16.43
CA ILE A 436 -23.73 74.63 -15.49
C ILE A 436 -24.80 73.67 -16.02
N ALA A 437 -25.96 74.19 -16.45
CA ALA A 437 -27.02 73.36 -16.98
C ALA A 437 -26.59 72.58 -18.24
N LYS A 438 -25.83 73.23 -19.14
CA LYS A 438 -25.22 72.59 -20.31
C LYS A 438 -24.22 71.50 -19.93
N THR A 439 -23.27 71.81 -19.03
CA THR A 439 -22.25 70.85 -18.57
C THR A 439 -22.88 69.62 -17.93
N VAL A 440 -23.91 69.81 -17.10
CA VAL A 440 -24.65 68.69 -16.49
C VAL A 440 -25.41 67.90 -17.56
N ALA A 441 -26.08 68.55 -18.51
CA ALA A 441 -26.79 67.85 -19.58
C ALA A 441 -25.84 66.98 -20.44
N GLU A 442 -24.69 67.53 -20.85
CA GLU A 442 -23.67 66.83 -21.64
C GLU A 442 -23.05 65.67 -20.88
N ALA A 443 -22.70 65.86 -19.60
CA ALA A 443 -22.17 64.80 -18.75
C ALA A 443 -23.14 63.62 -18.55
N HIS A 444 -24.44 63.85 -18.76
CA HIS A 444 -25.49 62.84 -18.69
C HIS A 444 -25.92 62.30 -20.07
N GLY A 445 -25.13 62.55 -21.12
CA GLY A 445 -25.37 62.07 -22.49
C GLY A 445 -26.51 62.80 -23.22
N GLY A 446 -26.87 63.98 -22.73
CA GLY A 446 -27.88 64.85 -23.28
C GLY A 446 -27.33 66.14 -23.89
N ALA A 447 -28.23 67.06 -24.23
CA ALA A 447 -27.87 68.41 -24.66
C ALA A 447 -28.95 69.42 -24.23
N LEU A 448 -28.55 70.69 -24.15
CA LEU A 448 -29.39 71.85 -23.86
C LEU A 448 -29.62 72.64 -25.15
N TRP A 449 -30.86 73.01 -25.44
CA TRP A 449 -31.23 73.92 -26.52
C TRP A 449 -32.05 75.08 -25.96
N LEU A 450 -31.83 76.26 -26.50
CA LEU A 450 -32.59 77.47 -26.22
C LEU A 450 -33.45 77.79 -27.46
N GLN A 451 -34.76 77.91 -27.28
CA GLN A 451 -35.71 78.16 -28.36
C GLN A 451 -36.64 79.32 -27.98
N ASP A 452 -37.21 80.00 -28.96
CA ASP A 452 -38.23 81.01 -28.67
C ASP A 452 -39.57 80.35 -28.42
N ARG A 453 -40.30 80.85 -27.42
CA ARG A 453 -41.60 80.31 -27.05
C ARG A 453 -42.70 80.90 -27.92
N ALA A 454 -43.61 80.06 -28.41
CA ALA A 454 -44.81 80.50 -29.12
C ALA A 454 -45.69 81.34 -28.16
N GLY A 455 -45.85 82.63 -28.45
CA GLY A 455 -46.53 83.59 -27.58
C GLY A 455 -45.61 84.52 -26.77
N GLY A 456 -44.29 84.47 -27.00
CA GLY A 456 -43.29 85.31 -26.34
C GLY A 456 -42.60 84.61 -25.14
N GLY A 457 -41.29 84.84 -24.99
CA GLY A 457 -40.44 84.25 -23.95
C GLY A 457 -39.40 83.24 -24.44
N LEU A 458 -38.67 82.64 -23.49
CA LEU A 458 -37.63 81.65 -23.76
C LEU A 458 -38.09 80.24 -23.36
N SER A 459 -37.74 79.26 -24.19
CA SER A 459 -37.92 77.83 -23.93
C SER A 459 -36.55 77.16 -23.79
N ALA A 460 -36.19 76.75 -22.58
CA ALA A 460 -34.95 76.02 -22.30
C ALA A 460 -35.22 74.51 -22.26
N ARG A 461 -34.78 73.78 -23.29
CA ARG A 461 -35.07 72.36 -23.49
C ARG A 461 -33.82 71.50 -23.30
N VAL A 462 -33.86 70.58 -22.34
CA VAL A 462 -32.82 69.59 -22.08
C VAL A 462 -33.30 68.20 -22.48
N VAL A 463 -32.58 67.49 -23.34
CA VAL A 463 -32.93 66.10 -23.71
C VAL A 463 -31.94 65.11 -23.13
N LEU A 464 -32.42 64.16 -22.33
CA LEU A 464 -31.62 63.13 -21.65
C LEU A 464 -31.99 61.70 -22.13
N PRO A 465 -31.04 60.75 -22.18
CA PRO A 465 -31.32 59.34 -22.47
C PRO A 465 -31.99 58.64 -21.28
N ARG A 466 -33.04 57.84 -21.54
CA ARG A 466 -33.71 57.04 -20.51
C ARG A 466 -32.87 55.81 -20.16
N ALA A 467 -32.87 55.42 -18.89
CA ALA A 467 -32.29 54.18 -18.41
C ALA A 467 -33.04 52.96 -18.99
N ARG A 468 -32.32 52.00 -19.57
CA ARG A 468 -32.89 50.71 -19.97
C ARG A 468 -33.06 49.82 -18.72
N PRO A 469 -34.16 49.06 -18.58
CA PRO A 469 -34.31 48.13 -17.47
C PRO A 469 -33.29 46.99 -17.60
N VAL A 470 -32.36 46.89 -16.64
CA VAL A 470 -31.42 45.77 -16.53
C VAL A 470 -32.01 44.75 -15.55
N TYR A 471 -32.43 43.59 -16.05
CA TYR A 471 -32.70 42.42 -15.21
C TYR A 471 -31.36 41.74 -14.89
N PRO A 472 -30.98 41.56 -13.61
CA PRO A 472 -29.76 40.83 -13.29
C PRO A 472 -29.99 39.33 -13.52
N ARG A 473 -29.31 38.77 -14.53
CA ARG A 473 -29.01 37.35 -14.65
C ARG A 473 -27.50 37.19 -14.45
N LEU A 474 -27.07 36.65 -13.31
CA LEU A 474 -25.77 36.01 -13.19
C LEU A 474 -25.81 34.92 -12.11
N LEU A 475 -25.73 33.68 -12.62
CA LEU A 475 -24.78 32.62 -12.30
C LEU A 475 -24.58 32.08 -10.87
N LEU A 476 -24.50 30.75 -10.90
CA LEU A 476 -23.63 29.83 -10.16
C LEU A 476 -23.95 29.53 -8.68
N ALA A 477 -24.44 28.29 -8.50
CA ALA A 477 -23.72 27.24 -7.79
C ALA A 477 -22.81 27.65 -6.63
N ALA A 478 -23.23 27.33 -5.40
CA ALA A 478 -22.43 26.49 -4.50
C ALA A 478 -23.27 26.03 -3.30
N ALA A 479 -23.01 24.78 -2.91
CA ALA A 479 -23.18 24.19 -1.58
C ALA A 479 -24.58 23.76 -1.15
N MET A 480 -24.87 22.46 -1.27
CA MET A 480 -25.45 21.62 -0.20
C MET A 480 -25.59 20.17 -0.66
N VAL A 481 -24.56 19.33 -0.44
CA VAL A 481 -24.76 17.89 -0.17
C VAL A 481 -23.56 17.42 0.66
N MET A 482 -23.78 17.22 1.97
CA MET A 482 -23.16 16.17 2.79
C MET A 482 -23.81 16.26 4.18
N ALA A 483 -24.76 15.37 4.46
CA ALA A 483 -24.87 14.61 5.72
C ALA A 483 -26.18 13.81 5.74
N GLY A 484 -26.06 12.52 6.07
CA GLY A 484 -27.13 11.75 6.69
C GLY A 484 -27.63 10.58 5.84
N LEU A 485 -27.10 9.38 6.09
CA LEU A 485 -27.83 8.37 6.86
C LEU A 485 -26.97 7.11 7.02
N ALA A 486 -26.63 6.85 8.28
CA ALA A 486 -26.34 5.51 8.79
C ALA A 486 -27.67 4.91 9.27
N ALA A 487 -27.91 3.63 8.99
CA ALA A 487 -28.50 2.66 9.92
C ALA A 487 -28.54 1.26 9.28
N THR A 488 -28.00 0.32 10.04
CA THR A 488 -27.83 -1.13 9.83
C THR A 488 -29.16 -1.91 9.84
N PRO A 489 -29.16 -3.24 9.59
CA PRO A 489 -28.96 -4.14 10.74
C PRO A 489 -28.08 -5.38 10.44
N PRO A 490 -27.53 -6.01 11.50
CA PRO A 490 -26.89 -7.32 11.45
C PRO A 490 -27.87 -8.44 11.85
N GLN A 491 -27.63 -9.69 11.44
CA GLN A 491 -27.63 -10.87 12.34
C GLN A 491 -27.42 -12.23 11.64
N ALA A 492 -26.63 -13.04 12.34
CA ALA A 492 -26.74 -14.49 12.60
C ALA A 492 -26.34 -15.53 11.53
N ALA A 493 -25.24 -16.25 11.83
CA ALA A 493 -25.21 -17.67 12.27
C ALA A 493 -23.72 -18.05 12.47
N ARG A 494 -23.17 -18.24 13.68
CA ARG A 494 -23.29 -19.40 14.59
C ARG A 494 -23.36 -20.76 13.86
N ALA A 495 -22.19 -21.36 13.64
CA ALA A 495 -21.98 -22.81 13.62
C ALA A 495 -20.99 -23.10 14.77
N GLN A 496 -21.45 -23.40 15.97
CA GLN A 496 -21.65 -24.76 16.48
C GLN A 496 -20.52 -25.70 16.07
N GLY A 497 -19.55 -25.83 16.99
CA GLY A 497 -18.59 -26.92 17.01
C GLY A 497 -19.33 -28.24 17.19
N ILE A 498 -19.10 -29.15 16.26
CA ILE A 498 -19.44 -30.55 16.39
C ILE A 498 -18.13 -31.21 16.84
N ALA A 499 -18.10 -31.60 18.11
CA ALA A 499 -17.11 -32.54 18.62
C ALA A 499 -17.37 -33.88 17.93
N THR A 500 -16.52 -34.24 16.97
CA THR A 500 -16.52 -35.57 16.38
C THR A 500 -15.97 -36.54 17.41
N GLN A 501 -16.82 -37.44 17.89
CA GLN A 501 -16.43 -38.58 18.70
C GLN A 501 -15.36 -39.37 17.96
N ALA A 502 -14.12 -39.31 18.46
CA ALA A 502 -13.09 -40.26 18.09
C ALA A 502 -13.52 -41.65 18.59
N ALA A 503 -13.89 -42.52 17.66
CA ALA A 503 -14.17 -43.91 17.95
C ALA A 503 -12.89 -44.55 18.51
N THR A 504 -12.91 -44.78 19.83
CA THR A 504 -11.87 -45.52 20.55
C THR A 504 -11.95 -46.98 20.10
N ARG A 505 -11.19 -47.34 19.06
CA ARG A 505 -10.91 -48.73 18.77
C ARG A 505 -9.84 -49.17 19.76
N ALA A 506 -10.23 -49.95 20.76
CA ALA A 506 -9.31 -50.59 21.68
C ALA A 506 -8.32 -51.45 20.88
N ALA A 507 -7.08 -50.99 20.81
CA ALA A 507 -5.94 -51.76 20.33
C ALA A 507 -5.32 -52.53 21.52
N PRO A 508 -4.73 -53.71 21.27
CA PRO A 508 -4.35 -54.65 22.31
C PRO A 508 -3.22 -54.11 23.20
N ALA A 509 -3.15 -54.64 24.42
CA ALA A 509 -2.19 -54.26 25.46
C ALA A 509 -0.74 -54.23 24.93
N ALA A 510 -0.08 -53.09 25.11
CA ALA A 510 1.29 -52.84 24.70
C ALA A 510 2.28 -53.69 25.51
N ALA A 511 3.35 -54.12 24.83
CA ALA A 511 4.53 -54.69 25.48
C ALA A 511 5.17 -53.67 26.45
N PRO A 512 5.86 -54.13 27.50
CA PRO A 512 6.48 -53.22 28.48
C PRO A 512 7.56 -52.36 27.82
N LEU A 513 7.41 -51.04 27.90
CA LEU A 513 8.41 -50.06 27.48
C LEU A 513 9.61 -50.08 28.44
N THR A 514 10.83 -50.17 27.91
CA THR A 514 12.04 -50.01 28.73
C THR A 514 12.25 -48.52 28.97
N VAL A 515 11.97 -48.08 30.19
CA VAL A 515 12.13 -46.68 30.60
C VAL A 515 13.31 -46.56 31.56
N THR A 516 14.31 -45.78 31.16
CA THR A 516 15.49 -45.49 31.99
C THR A 516 15.49 -44.02 32.40
N ARG A 517 15.59 -43.78 33.71
CA ARG A 517 15.60 -42.42 34.28
C ARG A 517 17.01 -42.00 34.68
N PHE A 518 17.45 -40.87 34.15
CA PHE A 518 18.72 -40.21 34.46
C PHE A 518 18.42 -38.98 35.34
N PRO A 519 18.59 -39.07 36.68
CA PRO A 519 18.23 -37.98 37.59
C PRO A 519 19.12 -36.74 37.37
N ALA A 520 18.55 -35.55 37.59
CA ALA A 520 19.30 -34.30 37.51
C ALA A 520 20.44 -34.26 38.54
N PRO A 521 21.66 -33.86 38.15
CA PRO A 521 22.76 -33.62 39.08
C PRO A 521 22.48 -32.55 40.16
N GLN A 522 21.62 -31.56 39.87
CA GLN A 522 21.27 -30.46 40.77
C GLN A 522 19.73 -30.23 40.83
N PRO A 523 19.14 -29.91 42.00
CA PRO A 523 17.74 -29.51 42.10
C PRO A 523 17.51 -28.02 41.80
N PRO A 524 16.32 -27.61 41.32
CA PRO A 524 15.16 -28.42 40.99
C PRO A 524 15.25 -29.05 39.59
N GLY A 525 14.86 -30.33 39.47
CA GLY A 525 14.97 -31.10 38.23
C GLY A 525 13.82 -30.80 37.24
N ARG A 526 14.08 -30.07 36.16
CA ARG A 526 13.16 -30.03 35.00
C ARG A 526 13.20 -31.37 34.27
N LEU A 527 12.07 -31.89 33.80
CA LEU A 527 12.01 -33.19 33.12
C LEU A 527 12.07 -33.00 31.61
N LEU A 528 12.98 -33.70 30.94
CA LEU A 528 13.03 -33.87 29.49
C LEU A 528 12.74 -35.35 29.15
N VAL A 529 11.71 -35.61 28.36
CA VAL A 529 11.35 -36.97 27.94
C VAL A 529 11.83 -37.21 26.51
N ILE A 530 12.68 -38.22 26.32
CA ILE A 530 13.23 -38.62 25.04
C ILE A 530 12.73 -40.03 24.71
N ALA A 531 11.98 -40.18 23.62
CA ALA A 531 11.68 -41.50 23.06
C ALA A 531 12.68 -41.78 21.93
N GLY A 532 13.35 -42.94 21.97
CA GLY A 532 14.47 -43.21 21.10
C GLY A 532 14.62 -44.67 20.71
N THR A 533 15.25 -44.90 19.56
CA THR A 533 15.56 -46.25 19.05
C THR A 533 16.97 -46.72 19.37
N THR A 534 17.77 -45.89 20.04
CA THR A 534 19.11 -46.27 20.51
C THR A 534 18.98 -47.09 21.78
N ASP A 535 19.72 -48.18 21.89
CA ASP A 535 19.83 -48.94 23.14
C ASP A 535 20.32 -48.02 24.27
N THR A 536 19.72 -48.15 25.46
CA THR A 536 20.04 -47.32 26.62
C THR A 536 21.55 -47.24 26.92
N PRO A 537 22.34 -48.34 26.87
CA PRO A 537 23.78 -48.27 27.11
C PRO A 537 24.55 -47.39 26.12
N ALA A 538 24.11 -47.33 24.86
CA ALA A 538 24.72 -46.49 23.83
C ALA A 538 24.24 -45.04 23.90
N ALA A 539 23.01 -44.79 24.38
CA ALA A 539 22.48 -43.44 24.59
C ALA A 539 23.02 -42.77 25.86
N ALA A 540 23.34 -43.55 26.91
CA ALA A 540 23.71 -43.04 28.23
C ALA A 540 24.87 -42.02 28.23
N PRO A 541 25.99 -42.20 27.52
CA PRO A 541 27.08 -41.22 27.51
C PRO A 541 26.64 -39.85 26.96
N VAL A 542 25.84 -39.84 25.89
CA VAL A 542 25.31 -38.61 25.27
C VAL A 542 24.36 -37.90 26.24
N ILE A 543 23.49 -38.65 26.92
CA ILE A 543 22.54 -38.11 27.91
C ILE A 543 23.29 -37.48 29.08
N VAL A 544 24.27 -38.19 29.64
CA VAL A 544 25.07 -37.70 30.78
C VAL A 544 25.89 -36.46 30.39
N ALA A 545 26.47 -36.44 29.18
CA ALA A 545 27.21 -35.28 28.69
C ALA A 545 26.30 -34.04 28.50
N PHE A 546 25.06 -34.23 28.03
CA PHE A 546 24.08 -33.15 28.00
C PHE A 546 23.75 -32.64 29.40
N GLN A 547 23.53 -33.53 30.39
CA GLN A 547 23.28 -33.15 31.78
C GLN A 547 24.46 -32.40 32.42
N ALA A 548 25.69 -32.62 31.97
CA ALA A 548 26.84 -31.82 32.42
C ALA A 548 26.72 -30.34 31.99
N SER A 549 26.07 -30.08 30.83
CA SER A 549 25.77 -28.72 30.36
C SER A 549 24.46 -28.14 30.94
N GLN A 550 23.54 -29.01 31.37
CA GLN A 550 22.23 -28.67 31.94
C GLN A 550 22.01 -29.47 33.24
N PRO A 551 22.72 -29.13 34.34
CA PRO A 551 22.75 -29.95 35.55
C PRO A 551 21.42 -29.99 36.31
N ASP A 552 20.48 -29.13 35.97
CA ASP A 552 19.13 -29.07 36.54
C ASP A 552 18.10 -29.91 35.75
N VAL A 553 18.52 -30.73 34.79
CA VAL A 553 17.61 -31.51 33.92
C VAL A 553 17.66 -32.99 34.27
N THR A 554 16.50 -33.56 34.58
CA THR A 554 16.25 -35.02 34.63
C THR A 554 15.84 -35.48 33.25
N ILE A 555 16.44 -36.57 32.76
CA ILE A 555 16.09 -37.16 31.46
C ILE A 555 15.40 -38.50 31.69
N GLU A 556 14.22 -38.67 31.09
CA GLU A 556 13.56 -39.96 30.96
C GLU A 556 13.75 -40.45 29.53
N TYR A 557 14.51 -41.54 29.37
CA TYR A 557 14.76 -42.16 28.08
C TYR A 557 13.86 -43.40 27.93
N ARG A 558 13.03 -43.41 26.88
CA ARG A 558 12.13 -44.52 26.54
C ARG A 558 12.66 -45.22 25.31
N GLU A 559 13.25 -46.38 25.53
CA GLU A 559 13.79 -47.23 24.47
C GLU A 559 12.67 -48.03 23.81
N MET A 560 12.58 -47.95 22.48
CA MET A 560 11.56 -48.64 21.67
C MET A 560 12.00 -48.82 20.22
N GLY A 561 11.32 -49.69 19.47
CA GLY A 561 11.63 -49.90 18.05
C GLY A 561 11.18 -48.73 17.17
N SER A 562 11.80 -48.54 15.99
CA SER A 562 11.47 -47.42 15.09
C SER A 562 10.01 -47.39 14.64
N ARG A 563 9.43 -48.56 14.28
CA ARG A 563 8.00 -48.67 13.92
C ARG A 563 7.09 -48.39 15.12
N GLU A 564 7.46 -48.88 16.30
CA GLU A 564 6.71 -48.64 17.53
C GLU A 564 6.69 -47.16 17.90
N LEU A 565 7.83 -46.46 17.81
CA LEU A 565 7.94 -45.02 18.02
C LEU A 565 7.03 -44.22 17.07
N TYR A 566 7.01 -44.59 15.79
CA TYR A 566 6.11 -44.00 14.80
C TYR A 566 4.64 -44.22 15.18
N GLU A 567 4.24 -45.48 15.39
CA GLU A 567 2.85 -45.84 15.70
C GLU A 567 2.37 -45.25 17.04
N ALA A 568 3.25 -45.20 18.04
CA ALA A 568 2.94 -44.61 19.35
C ALA A 568 2.77 -43.09 19.26
N THR A 569 3.57 -42.40 18.45
CA THR A 569 3.42 -40.96 18.18
C THR A 569 2.09 -40.67 17.48
N VAL A 570 1.79 -41.37 16.37
CA VAL A 570 0.55 -41.17 15.60
C VAL A 570 -0.69 -41.54 16.41
N ALA A 571 -0.61 -42.54 17.27
CA ALA A 571 -1.70 -42.92 18.19
C ALA A 571 -1.86 -41.99 19.40
N GLY A 572 -0.99 -40.97 19.55
CA GLY A 572 -1.01 -40.05 20.69
C GLY A 572 -0.52 -40.65 22.02
N ARG A 573 0.12 -41.83 21.99
CA ARG A 573 0.67 -42.51 23.19
C ARG A 573 1.97 -41.88 23.69
N LEU A 574 2.63 -41.06 22.88
CA LEU A 574 3.83 -40.29 23.24
C LEU A 574 3.55 -38.79 23.37
N GLY A 575 2.33 -38.41 23.78
CA GLY A 575 1.94 -37.00 23.93
C GLY A 575 2.72 -36.23 25.01
N ASP A 576 3.46 -36.94 25.87
CA ASP A 576 4.34 -36.39 26.91
C ASP A 576 5.83 -36.40 26.52
N ALA A 577 6.18 -36.91 25.33
CA ALA A 577 7.56 -36.89 24.83
C ALA A 577 7.92 -35.51 24.26
N ASP A 578 9.14 -35.04 24.55
CA ASP A 578 9.67 -33.77 24.02
C ASP A 578 10.47 -33.99 22.73
N ILE A 579 11.27 -35.06 22.71
CA ILE A 579 12.19 -35.38 21.62
C ILE A 579 11.94 -36.81 21.15
N LEU A 580 11.90 -37.00 19.82
CA LEU A 580 11.80 -38.31 19.19
C LEU A 580 13.06 -38.57 18.34
N ILE A 581 13.81 -39.62 18.67
CA ILE A 581 15.06 -40.00 18.01
C ILE A 581 14.87 -41.34 17.29
N SER A 582 15.19 -41.38 16.01
CA SER A 582 15.13 -42.62 15.25
C SER A 582 16.21 -42.71 14.17
N SER A 583 16.62 -43.94 13.90
CA SER A 583 17.43 -44.33 12.73
C SER A 583 16.58 -44.61 11.48
N ALA A 584 15.25 -44.70 11.60
CA ALA A 584 14.34 -44.82 10.45
C ALA A 584 13.99 -43.42 9.92
N ALA A 585 14.84 -42.90 9.03
CA ALA A 585 14.73 -41.56 8.48
C ALA A 585 13.42 -41.31 7.72
N ASP A 586 12.95 -42.32 6.99
CA ASP A 586 11.66 -42.34 6.30
C ASP A 586 10.47 -42.09 7.23
N LEU A 587 10.42 -42.79 8.37
CA LEU A 587 9.36 -42.62 9.37
C LEU A 587 9.44 -41.25 10.07
N GLN A 588 10.65 -40.74 10.30
CA GLN A 588 10.86 -39.40 10.86
C GLN A 588 10.41 -38.29 9.89
N ILE A 589 10.72 -38.44 8.60
CA ILE A 589 10.18 -37.57 7.55
C ILE A 589 8.66 -37.66 7.52
N ARG A 590 8.08 -38.86 7.65
CA ARG A 590 6.62 -39.02 7.69
C ARG A 590 5.99 -38.34 8.90
N LEU A 591 6.56 -38.47 10.10
CA LEU A 591 6.08 -37.75 11.29
C LEU A 591 6.12 -36.24 11.09
N ALA A 592 7.23 -35.70 10.58
CA ALA A 592 7.36 -34.27 10.33
C ALA A 592 6.38 -33.78 9.25
N ASN A 593 6.26 -34.52 8.14
CA ASN A 593 5.35 -34.23 7.04
C ASN A 593 3.87 -34.24 7.48
N ASP A 594 3.49 -35.20 8.33
CA ASP A 594 2.13 -35.34 8.85
C ASP A 594 1.84 -34.37 10.01
N GLY A 595 2.82 -33.56 10.42
CA GLY A 595 2.63 -32.52 11.43
C GLY A 595 2.88 -32.90 12.86
N TYR A 596 3.64 -33.97 13.12
CA TYR A 596 4.04 -34.35 14.48
C TYR A 596 5.35 -33.69 14.93
N ALA A 597 6.07 -32.99 14.05
CA ALA A 597 7.26 -32.23 14.39
C ALA A 597 6.99 -30.72 14.54
N MET A 598 7.71 -30.08 15.46
CA MET A 598 7.81 -28.63 15.60
C MET A 598 8.98 -28.12 14.76
N ARG A 599 8.75 -27.04 14.00
CA ARG A 599 9.81 -26.31 13.31
C ARG A 599 10.67 -25.51 14.30
N TYR A 600 11.98 -25.58 14.13
CA TYR A 600 12.96 -24.89 14.96
C TYR A 600 14.22 -24.51 14.19
N ASP A 601 14.44 -23.21 13.96
CA ASP A 601 15.68 -22.71 13.37
C ASP A 601 16.85 -22.84 14.37
N ALA A 602 17.48 -24.01 14.39
CA ALA A 602 18.57 -24.35 15.30
C ALA A 602 19.89 -23.71 14.80
N PRO A 603 20.62 -22.93 15.61
CA PRO A 603 21.86 -22.27 15.18
C PRO A 603 22.92 -23.24 14.60
N GLY A 604 22.94 -24.48 15.10
CA GLY A 604 23.84 -25.54 14.62
C GLY A 604 23.45 -26.15 13.27
N ALA A 605 22.21 -26.00 12.80
CA ALA A 605 21.73 -26.64 11.58
C ALA A 605 22.44 -26.14 10.32
N SER A 606 22.84 -24.86 10.29
CA SER A 606 23.60 -24.26 9.17
C SER A 606 24.97 -24.91 8.92
N ARG A 607 25.52 -25.63 9.92
CA ARG A 607 26.78 -26.36 9.83
C ARG A 607 26.61 -27.80 9.35
N LEU A 608 25.39 -28.32 9.31
CA LEU A 608 25.13 -29.67 8.85
C LEU A 608 25.16 -29.76 7.32
N PRO A 609 25.49 -30.92 6.75
CA PRO A 609 25.30 -31.16 5.33
C PRO A 609 23.83 -30.93 4.92
N PRO A 610 23.54 -30.37 3.73
CA PRO A 610 22.16 -30.09 3.30
C PRO A 610 21.24 -31.32 3.26
N TRP A 611 21.78 -32.51 3.07
CA TRP A 611 21.03 -33.76 3.05
C TRP A 611 20.62 -34.26 4.44
N ALA A 612 21.19 -33.70 5.52
CA ALA A 612 20.97 -34.09 6.90
C ALA A 612 20.00 -33.17 7.65
N VAL A 613 19.37 -32.19 6.98
CA VAL A 613 18.37 -31.31 7.59
C VAL A 613 17.16 -31.23 6.67
N TRP A 614 15.97 -31.36 7.24
CA TRP A 614 14.73 -31.15 6.49
C TRP A 614 13.79 -30.19 7.23
N ARG A 615 13.43 -29.09 6.57
CA ARG A 615 12.44 -28.07 7.01
C ARG A 615 12.67 -27.43 8.38
N ASP A 616 13.89 -27.49 8.90
CA ASP A 616 14.19 -27.16 10.30
C ASP A 616 13.26 -27.92 11.29
N GLU A 617 12.79 -29.10 10.89
CA GLU A 617 11.90 -29.97 11.69
C GLU A 617 12.61 -31.29 12.01
N VAL A 618 13.42 -31.79 11.07
CA VAL A 618 14.18 -33.04 11.18
C VAL A 618 15.67 -32.77 11.07
N PHE A 619 16.40 -33.15 12.11
CA PHE A 619 17.84 -32.91 12.23
C PHE A 619 18.59 -34.24 12.30
N GLY A 620 19.31 -34.57 11.24
CA GLY A 620 20.34 -35.61 11.25
C GLY A 620 21.52 -35.13 12.09
N PHE A 621 21.79 -35.81 13.19
CA PHE A 621 22.83 -35.40 14.15
C PHE A 621 24.02 -36.35 14.22
N ALA A 622 23.84 -37.58 13.75
CA ALA A 622 24.89 -38.58 13.59
C ALA A 622 24.62 -39.40 12.34
N PHE A 623 25.65 -39.98 11.73
CA PHE A 623 25.50 -40.91 10.63
C PHE A 623 25.87 -42.34 11.03
N GLU A 624 25.25 -43.30 10.37
CA GLU A 624 25.49 -44.73 10.56
C GLU A 624 25.79 -45.40 9.21
N PRO A 625 27.00 -45.96 9.02
CA PRO A 625 27.33 -46.65 7.79
C PRO A 625 26.72 -48.06 7.76
N ALA A 626 26.19 -48.46 6.60
CA ALA A 626 25.84 -49.85 6.33
C ALA A 626 27.10 -50.64 5.94
N VAL A 627 27.46 -51.64 6.73
CA VAL A 627 28.71 -52.39 6.57
C VAL A 627 28.47 -53.88 6.34
N ILE A 628 29.50 -54.55 5.81
CA ILE A 628 29.60 -56.01 5.80
C ILE A 628 30.38 -56.42 7.05
N VAL A 629 29.82 -57.33 7.82
CA VAL A 629 30.47 -57.88 9.02
C VAL A 629 30.86 -59.31 8.73
N TYR A 630 32.01 -59.75 9.23
CA TYR A 630 32.48 -61.12 9.01
C TYR A 630 33.08 -61.74 10.27
N ASN A 631 33.06 -63.06 10.32
CA ASN A 631 33.73 -63.85 11.34
C ASN A 631 35.23 -64.00 11.00
N PRO A 632 36.16 -63.44 11.80
CA PRO A 632 37.60 -63.50 11.52
C PRO A 632 38.20 -64.92 11.59
N ARG A 633 37.45 -65.92 12.09
CA ARG A 633 37.87 -67.33 12.06
C ARG A 633 37.73 -67.96 10.67
N ARG A 634 36.87 -67.39 9.83
CA ARG A 634 36.49 -67.95 8.52
C ARG A 634 37.01 -67.12 7.36
N PHE A 635 37.12 -65.81 7.56
CA PHE A 635 37.64 -64.87 6.58
C PHE A 635 38.78 -64.06 7.18
N ASN A 636 39.75 -63.72 6.34
CA ASN A 636 40.81 -62.77 6.63
C ASN A 636 40.69 -61.56 5.70
N GLU A 637 41.51 -60.52 5.90
CA GLU A 637 41.44 -59.29 5.12
C GLU A 637 41.61 -59.47 3.61
N GLY A 638 42.25 -60.55 3.15
CA GLY A 638 42.44 -60.86 1.73
C GLY A 638 41.37 -61.75 1.10
N THR A 639 40.47 -62.34 1.90
CA THR A 639 39.44 -63.29 1.45
C THR A 639 38.01 -62.82 1.70
N VAL A 640 37.82 -61.83 2.58
CA VAL A 640 36.51 -61.22 2.83
C VAL A 640 36.02 -60.45 1.59
N PRO A 641 34.73 -60.56 1.20
CA PRO A 641 34.20 -59.74 0.12
C PRO A 641 34.18 -58.27 0.52
N ARG A 642 34.74 -57.41 -0.34
CA ARG A 642 34.84 -55.97 -0.12
C ARG A 642 33.86 -55.13 -0.92
N SER A 643 33.09 -55.75 -1.81
CA SER A 643 32.00 -55.11 -2.55
C SER A 643 30.79 -56.03 -2.62
N ARG A 644 29.62 -55.48 -2.94
CA ARG A 644 28.40 -56.28 -3.17
C ARG A 644 28.57 -57.24 -4.34
N GLN A 645 29.34 -56.87 -5.36
CA GLN A 645 29.65 -57.74 -6.49
C GLN A 645 30.57 -58.91 -6.10
N GLU A 646 31.54 -58.69 -5.21
CA GLU A 646 32.34 -59.78 -4.63
C GLU A 646 31.51 -60.69 -3.72
N LEU A 647 30.64 -60.09 -2.89
CA LEU A 647 29.72 -60.86 -2.05
C LEU A 647 28.78 -61.71 -2.91
N LEU A 648 28.18 -61.14 -3.96
CA LEU A 648 27.35 -61.88 -4.92
C LEU A 648 28.11 -63.07 -5.53
N ARG A 649 29.32 -62.85 -6.05
CA ARG A 649 30.16 -63.92 -6.62
C ARG A 649 30.52 -65.00 -5.60
N LEU A 650 30.79 -64.60 -4.35
CA LEU A 650 31.09 -65.52 -3.26
C LEU A 650 29.87 -66.39 -2.91
N LEU A 651 28.69 -65.78 -2.78
CA LEU A 651 27.44 -66.48 -2.53
C LEU A 651 27.10 -67.46 -3.65
N GLU A 652 27.37 -67.09 -4.91
CA GLU A 652 27.10 -67.96 -6.06
C GLU A 652 28.07 -69.13 -6.17
N SER A 653 29.36 -68.91 -5.91
CA SER A 653 30.43 -69.91 -6.09
C SER A 653 30.57 -70.89 -4.92
N ASP A 654 30.25 -70.48 -3.69
CA ASP A 654 30.53 -71.24 -2.47
C ASP A 654 29.27 -71.51 -1.62
N ARG A 655 28.16 -71.82 -2.32
CA ARG A 655 26.84 -72.01 -1.72
C ARG A 655 26.81 -73.03 -0.60
N ALA A 656 27.53 -74.14 -0.76
CA ALA A 656 27.52 -75.24 0.20
C ALA A 656 28.15 -74.85 1.55
N ARG A 657 29.25 -74.08 1.52
CA ARG A 657 29.90 -73.61 2.76
C ARG A 657 29.06 -72.54 3.46
N LEU A 658 28.43 -71.65 2.69
CA LEU A 658 27.70 -70.51 3.21
C LEU A 658 26.24 -70.80 3.55
N HIS A 659 25.77 -72.02 3.31
CA HIS A 659 24.39 -72.41 3.56
C HIS A 659 24.00 -72.20 5.04
N GLY A 660 23.01 -71.34 5.29
CA GLY A 660 22.55 -71.00 6.64
C GLY A 660 23.57 -70.23 7.50
N ARG A 661 24.68 -69.75 6.91
CA ARG A 661 25.77 -69.04 7.60
C ARG A 661 25.90 -67.57 7.19
N VAL A 662 24.97 -67.04 6.42
CA VAL A 662 24.90 -65.61 6.08
C VAL A 662 23.69 -65.01 6.75
N GLY A 663 23.82 -63.82 7.34
CA GLY A 663 22.72 -63.11 8.00
C GLY A 663 22.46 -61.73 7.41
N THR A 664 21.21 -61.29 7.44
CA THR A 664 20.81 -59.92 7.14
C THR A 664 19.50 -59.58 7.87
N TYR A 665 19.01 -58.36 7.69
CA TYR A 665 17.76 -57.94 8.30
C TYR A 665 16.53 -58.66 7.70
N ASP A 666 15.58 -58.98 8.56
CA ASP A 666 14.20 -59.21 8.16
C ASP A 666 13.53 -57.86 7.89
N ILE A 667 13.47 -57.44 6.62
CA ILE A 667 12.91 -56.14 6.26
C ILE A 667 11.40 -56.02 6.54
N SER A 668 10.70 -57.14 6.77
CA SER A 668 9.27 -57.09 7.15
C SER A 668 9.08 -56.65 8.61
N ARG A 669 10.11 -56.88 9.45
CA ARG A 669 10.12 -56.61 10.89
C ARG A 669 11.04 -55.46 11.30
N SER A 670 12.05 -55.14 10.50
CA SER A 670 13.04 -54.07 10.78
C SER A 670 12.85 -52.88 9.84
N SER A 671 12.40 -51.74 10.37
CA SER A 671 12.27 -50.49 9.59
C SER A 671 13.60 -50.01 9.02
N VAL A 672 14.69 -50.14 9.78
CA VAL A 672 16.02 -49.76 9.30
C VAL A 672 16.51 -50.70 8.22
N GLY A 673 16.27 -52.01 8.38
CA GLY A 673 16.58 -53.00 7.35
C GLY A 673 15.80 -52.77 6.06
N GLN A 674 14.54 -52.37 6.18
CA GLN A 674 13.69 -52.00 5.05
C GLN A 674 14.22 -50.77 4.32
N LEU A 675 14.51 -49.69 5.05
CA LEU A 675 15.10 -48.47 4.48
C LEU A 675 16.42 -48.78 3.75
N LEU A 676 17.31 -49.56 4.37
CA LEU A 676 18.57 -49.99 3.74
C LEU A 676 18.36 -50.75 2.43
N ALA A 677 17.38 -51.65 2.39
CA ALA A 677 17.06 -52.42 1.20
C ALA A 677 16.45 -51.54 0.10
N GLU A 678 15.58 -50.59 0.45
CA GLU A 678 14.98 -49.63 -0.49
C GLU A 678 16.03 -48.68 -1.08
N GLU A 679 17.00 -48.24 -0.28
CA GLU A 679 18.11 -47.39 -0.75
C GLU A 679 19.10 -48.19 -1.61
N ASP A 680 19.40 -49.45 -1.26
CA ASP A 680 20.20 -50.33 -2.12
C ASP A 680 19.52 -50.60 -3.47
N GLU A 681 18.19 -50.74 -3.53
CA GLU A 681 17.45 -50.92 -4.78
C GLU A 681 17.56 -49.71 -5.70
N GLN A 682 17.57 -48.51 -5.12
CA GLN A 682 17.74 -47.26 -5.88
C GLN A 682 19.17 -47.09 -6.41
N VAL A 683 20.17 -47.47 -5.63
CA VAL A 683 21.59 -47.24 -5.96
C VAL A 683 22.17 -48.35 -6.83
N SER A 684 21.77 -49.61 -6.60
CA SER A 684 22.43 -50.78 -7.20
C SER A 684 21.52 -51.53 -8.17
N SER A 685 21.93 -51.57 -9.43
CA SER A 685 21.27 -52.41 -10.45
C SER A 685 21.36 -53.92 -10.16
N ASN A 686 22.27 -54.35 -9.28
CA ASN A 686 22.46 -55.75 -8.91
C ASN A 686 21.74 -56.14 -7.61
N PHE A 687 20.98 -55.23 -6.99
CA PHE A 687 20.30 -55.46 -5.72
C PHE A 687 19.46 -56.76 -5.71
N TRP A 688 18.62 -56.95 -6.72
CA TRP A 688 17.77 -58.13 -6.83
C TRP A 688 18.57 -59.42 -7.07
N GLY A 689 19.70 -59.33 -7.79
CA GLY A 689 20.61 -60.46 -7.98
C GLY A 689 21.27 -60.91 -6.67
N LEU A 690 21.76 -59.94 -5.87
CA LEU A 690 22.30 -60.20 -4.53
C LEU A 690 21.24 -60.78 -3.60
N THR A 691 20.03 -60.22 -3.60
CA THR A 691 18.91 -60.71 -2.79
C THR A 691 18.57 -62.16 -3.12
N ASN A 692 18.52 -62.51 -4.39
CA ASN A 692 18.31 -63.88 -4.84
C ASN A 692 19.46 -64.81 -4.41
N ALA A 693 20.72 -64.38 -4.51
CA ALA A 693 21.87 -65.17 -4.07
C ALA A 693 21.89 -65.41 -2.55
N LEU A 694 21.44 -64.43 -1.75
CA LEU A 694 21.22 -64.58 -0.31
C LEU A 694 20.17 -65.67 -0.02
N GLY A 695 19.06 -65.68 -0.76
CA GLY A 695 18.03 -66.73 -0.62
C GLY A 695 18.51 -68.12 -1.00
N GLN A 696 19.34 -68.23 -2.04
CA GLN A 696 19.93 -69.50 -2.48
C GLN A 696 20.86 -70.14 -1.45
N VAL A 697 21.48 -69.35 -0.57
CA VAL A 697 22.28 -69.86 0.55
C VAL A 697 21.46 -69.98 1.85
N GLY A 698 20.14 -69.78 1.83
CA GLY A 698 19.31 -69.85 3.03
C GLY A 698 19.73 -68.82 4.09
N VAL A 699 19.82 -67.54 3.68
CA VAL A 699 20.17 -66.43 4.57
C VAL A 699 19.30 -66.42 5.83
N ARG A 700 19.91 -66.20 7.00
CA ARG A 700 19.20 -66.03 8.27
C ARG A 700 18.74 -64.58 8.42
N LEU A 701 17.44 -64.41 8.66
CA LEU A 701 16.84 -63.08 8.82
C LEU A 701 16.73 -62.74 10.30
N SER A 702 17.11 -61.51 10.67
CA SER A 702 17.07 -61.02 12.05
C SER A 702 16.36 -59.67 12.15
N ALA A 703 15.69 -59.41 13.28
CA ALA A 703 15.00 -58.12 13.47
C ALA A 703 15.97 -57.00 13.90
N THR A 704 17.05 -57.34 14.60
CA THR A 704 18.00 -56.35 15.16
C THR A 704 19.43 -56.59 14.68
N THR A 705 20.26 -55.54 14.69
CA THR A 705 21.72 -55.69 14.44
C THR A 705 22.37 -56.55 15.52
N ALA A 706 21.94 -56.45 16.77
CA ALA A 706 22.50 -57.21 17.89
C ALA A 706 22.44 -58.72 17.63
N ASP A 707 21.29 -59.24 17.17
CA ASP A 707 21.10 -60.66 16.86
C ASP A 707 22.10 -61.16 15.80
N ILE A 708 22.33 -60.37 14.74
CA ILE A 708 23.28 -60.73 13.67
C ILE A 708 24.71 -60.77 14.21
N LEU A 709 25.10 -59.77 15.00
CA LEU A 709 26.43 -59.68 15.59
C LEU A 709 26.68 -60.79 16.62
N ASP A 710 25.68 -61.12 17.45
CA ASP A 710 25.75 -62.23 18.41
C ASP A 710 25.95 -63.56 17.69
N ALA A 711 25.21 -63.80 16.61
CA ALA A 711 25.35 -65.00 15.81
C ALA A 711 26.73 -65.11 15.12
N ILE A 712 27.35 -64.00 14.73
CA ILE A 712 28.73 -63.98 14.22
C ILE A 712 29.74 -64.30 15.33
N GLU A 713 29.59 -63.69 16.51
CA GLU A 713 30.47 -63.96 17.67
C GLU A 713 30.40 -65.42 18.13
N ASN A 714 29.20 -66.01 18.08
CA ASN A 714 28.93 -67.38 18.48
C ASN A 714 29.30 -68.44 17.41
N ASP A 715 29.95 -68.05 16.30
CA ASP A 715 30.32 -68.90 15.17
C ASP A 715 29.13 -69.53 14.41
N GLU A 716 27.94 -68.96 14.54
CA GLU A 716 26.73 -69.41 13.84
C GLU A 716 26.61 -68.79 12.44
N LEU A 717 27.08 -67.54 12.30
CA LEU A 717 27.16 -66.83 11.03
C LEU A 717 28.62 -66.50 10.68
N ASP A 718 28.92 -66.51 9.38
CA ASP A 718 30.21 -66.14 8.84
C ASP A 718 30.22 -64.73 8.24
N ILE A 719 29.08 -64.28 7.69
CA ILE A 719 28.91 -62.96 7.07
C ILE A 719 27.57 -62.34 7.50
N GLY A 720 27.59 -61.06 7.86
CA GLY A 720 26.42 -60.20 8.01
C GLY A 720 26.40 -59.14 6.91
N TYR A 721 25.30 -59.02 6.17
CA TYR A 721 25.11 -58.01 5.13
C TYR A 721 24.19 -56.88 5.60
N ASN A 722 24.53 -55.63 5.25
CA ASN A 722 23.81 -54.40 5.63
C ASN A 722 23.63 -54.25 7.15
N VAL A 723 24.67 -54.55 7.92
CA VAL A 723 24.67 -54.39 9.38
C VAL A 723 25.02 -52.94 9.72
N LEU A 724 24.45 -52.40 10.80
CA LEU A 724 24.80 -51.05 11.25
C LEU A 724 26.24 -51.03 11.79
N GLY A 725 27.09 -50.24 11.13
CA GLY A 725 28.50 -50.16 11.44
C GLY A 725 28.78 -49.58 12.82
N SER A 726 27.88 -48.75 13.36
CA SER A 726 28.01 -48.19 14.70
C SER A 726 28.12 -49.28 15.76
N TYR A 727 27.17 -50.21 15.76
CA TYR A 727 27.16 -51.36 16.65
C TYR A 727 28.34 -52.31 16.37
N ALA A 728 28.65 -52.60 15.10
CA ALA A 728 29.74 -53.51 14.74
C ALA A 728 31.11 -52.98 15.21
N LEU A 729 31.37 -51.68 15.00
CA LEU A 729 32.59 -51.00 15.45
C LEU A 729 32.67 -50.91 16.98
N ALA A 730 31.53 -50.69 17.67
CA ALA A 730 31.49 -50.72 19.12
C ALA A 730 31.91 -52.08 19.68
N ARG A 731 31.44 -53.17 19.08
CA ARG A 731 31.86 -54.53 19.48
C ARG A 731 33.32 -54.81 19.15
N GLN A 732 33.80 -54.38 17.98
CA GLN A 732 35.21 -54.50 17.60
C GLN A 732 36.13 -53.74 18.57
N ALA A 733 35.76 -52.51 18.95
CA ALA A 733 36.49 -51.69 19.92
C ALA A 733 36.48 -52.31 21.33
N ALA A 734 35.41 -53.02 21.70
CA ALA A 734 35.32 -53.81 22.92
C ALA A 734 36.14 -55.12 22.86
N GLY A 735 36.94 -55.34 21.81
CA GLY A 735 37.79 -56.52 21.64
C GLY A 735 37.02 -57.79 21.25
N ARG A 736 35.75 -57.67 20.82
CA ARG A 736 34.99 -58.81 20.30
C ARG A 736 35.55 -59.25 18.94
N ARG A 737 35.45 -60.55 18.66
CA ARG A 737 36.02 -61.16 17.44
C ARG A 737 35.10 -60.94 16.25
N ILE A 738 34.97 -59.69 15.83
CA ILE A 738 34.18 -59.29 14.68
C ILE A 738 35.07 -58.51 13.73
N GLY A 739 35.03 -58.86 12.45
CA GLY A 739 35.64 -58.08 11.37
C GLY A 739 34.61 -57.19 10.71
N VAL A 740 34.98 -55.96 10.37
CA VAL A 740 34.11 -54.98 9.71
C VAL A 740 34.72 -54.57 8.39
N VAL A 741 33.89 -54.54 7.34
CA VAL A 741 34.25 -54.10 5.99
C VAL A 741 33.30 -52.99 5.58
N PHE A 742 33.88 -51.84 5.26
CA PHE A 742 33.20 -50.79 4.52
C PHE A 742 33.22 -51.17 3.04
N PRO A 743 32.06 -51.35 2.39
CA PRO A 743 32.04 -51.73 0.97
C PRO A 743 32.76 -50.71 0.07
N GLN A 744 33.59 -51.20 -0.85
CA GLN A 744 34.39 -50.40 -1.77
C GLN A 744 33.61 -49.91 -3.00
N ASP A 745 32.44 -50.47 -3.28
CA ASP A 745 31.55 -49.98 -4.33
C ASP A 745 30.82 -48.73 -3.86
N TYR A 746 29.98 -48.87 -2.83
CA TYR A 746 29.36 -47.75 -2.17
C TYR A 746 28.97 -48.07 -0.72
N VAL A 747 28.98 -47.06 0.13
CA VAL A 747 28.54 -47.16 1.53
C VAL A 747 27.31 -46.30 1.72
N LEU A 748 26.19 -46.92 2.12
CA LEU A 748 25.00 -46.18 2.53
C LEU A 748 25.27 -45.53 3.89
N LEU A 749 25.01 -44.23 4.02
CA LEU A 749 25.07 -43.51 5.29
C LEU A 749 23.66 -43.10 5.72
N LEU A 750 23.20 -43.63 6.85
CA LEU A 750 21.90 -43.33 7.39
C LEU A 750 22.03 -42.20 8.41
N PRO A 751 21.29 -41.09 8.26
CA PRO A 751 21.20 -40.10 9.31
C PRO A 751 20.36 -40.66 10.46
N ARG A 752 20.95 -40.73 11.65
CA ARG A 752 20.16 -40.77 12.88
C ARG A 752 19.60 -39.38 13.09
N SER A 753 18.27 -39.31 13.14
CA SER A 753 17.55 -38.04 13.13
C SER A 753 16.78 -37.82 14.43
N ALA A 754 16.74 -36.56 14.85
CA ALA A 754 15.95 -36.09 15.97
C ALA A 754 14.89 -35.11 15.48
N ILE A 755 13.69 -35.20 16.05
CA ILE A 755 12.62 -34.21 15.90
C ILE A 755 12.16 -33.74 17.27
N ILE A 756 11.75 -32.48 17.37
CA ILE A 756 11.04 -31.97 18.55
C ILE A 756 9.56 -32.23 18.31
N ALA A 757 8.88 -32.90 19.24
CA ALA A 757 7.46 -33.18 19.11
C ALA A 757 6.64 -31.88 19.01
N ARG A 758 5.65 -31.82 18.10
CA ARG A 758 4.83 -30.61 17.87
C ARG A 758 4.16 -30.10 19.15
N HIS A 759 3.75 -31.02 20.01
CA HIS A 759 3.10 -30.73 21.29
C HIS A 759 3.99 -31.06 22.50
N ALA A 760 5.31 -30.98 22.34
CA ALA A 760 6.28 -31.21 23.41
C ALA A 760 5.90 -30.43 24.69
N PRO A 761 5.77 -31.09 25.86
CA PRO A 761 5.46 -30.40 27.13
C PRO A 761 6.50 -29.36 27.54
N GLN A 762 7.77 -29.59 27.20
CA GLN A 762 8.93 -28.74 27.51
C GLN A 762 9.68 -28.38 26.22
N PRO A 763 9.09 -27.58 25.30
CA PRO A 763 9.69 -27.31 23.99
C PRO A 763 11.01 -26.54 24.12
N ALA A 764 11.19 -25.75 25.18
CA ALA A 764 12.45 -25.06 25.46
C ALA A 764 13.60 -26.03 25.80
N LEU A 765 13.32 -27.11 26.54
CA LEU A 765 14.32 -28.15 26.82
C LEU A 765 14.62 -28.97 25.58
N GLY A 766 13.60 -29.29 24.77
CA GLY A 766 13.80 -29.94 23.48
C GLY A 766 14.71 -29.13 22.55
N ARG A 767 14.49 -27.81 22.44
CA ARG A 767 15.38 -26.89 21.69
C ARG A 767 16.80 -26.89 22.23
N ALA A 768 16.96 -26.77 23.55
CA ALA A 768 18.28 -26.82 24.19
C ALA A 768 19.01 -28.15 23.94
N PHE A 769 18.28 -29.26 23.91
CA PHE A 769 18.83 -30.57 23.57
C PHE A 769 19.30 -30.63 22.11
N ILE A 770 18.49 -30.17 21.14
CA ILE A 770 18.89 -30.08 19.73
C ILE A 770 20.10 -29.15 19.56
N ASP A 771 20.09 -27.97 20.18
CA ASP A 771 21.21 -27.02 20.12
C ASP A 771 22.51 -27.64 20.62
N TRP A 772 22.46 -28.33 21.76
CA TRP A 772 23.62 -29.02 22.31
C TRP A 772 24.05 -30.17 21.42
N LEU A 773 23.12 -30.99 20.92
CA LEU A 773 23.41 -32.14 20.06
C LEU A 773 24.10 -31.75 18.76
N LEU A 774 23.73 -30.59 18.20
CA LEU A 774 24.34 -30.01 17.01
C LEU A 774 25.56 -29.12 17.32
N SER A 775 25.84 -28.81 18.59
CA SER A 775 27.01 -28.03 19.01
C SER A 775 28.32 -28.81 18.80
N ALA A 776 29.46 -28.12 18.80
CA ALA A 776 30.77 -28.79 18.76
C ALA A 776 30.95 -29.77 19.94
N ALA A 777 30.46 -29.42 21.14
CA ALA A 777 30.54 -30.31 22.30
C ALA A 777 29.73 -31.59 22.09
N GLY A 778 28.48 -31.48 21.59
CA GLY A 778 27.64 -32.65 21.31
C GLY A 778 28.19 -33.52 20.19
N GLN A 779 28.69 -32.91 19.11
CA GLN A 779 29.31 -33.63 17.99
C GLN A 779 30.61 -34.34 18.43
N ASN A 780 31.42 -33.72 19.28
CA ASN A 780 32.63 -34.35 19.84
C ASN A 780 32.27 -35.53 20.76
N GLU A 781 31.23 -35.42 21.57
CA GLU A 781 30.75 -36.55 22.38
C GLU A 781 30.19 -37.68 21.52
N LEU A 782 29.48 -37.37 20.43
CA LEU A 782 29.04 -38.40 19.48
C LEU A 782 30.23 -39.13 18.84
N SER A 783 31.36 -38.44 18.62
CA SER A 783 32.60 -39.06 18.13
C SER A 783 33.27 -39.98 19.15
N SER A 784 33.06 -39.73 20.45
CA SER A 784 33.62 -40.52 21.56
C SER A 784 32.81 -41.81 21.80
N VAL A 785 31.50 -41.76 21.50
CA VAL A 785 30.61 -42.93 21.53
C VAL A 785 30.94 -43.83 20.34
N SER A 786 31.44 -45.03 20.65
CA SER A 786 31.93 -45.96 19.64
C SER A 786 30.85 -46.25 18.58
N GLY A 787 31.12 -45.79 17.36
CA GLY A 787 30.36 -46.16 16.17
C GLY A 787 29.39 -45.13 15.62
N LEU A 788 28.96 -44.12 16.38
CA LEU A 788 28.19 -43.01 15.81
C LEU A 788 29.16 -42.01 15.16
N GLY A 789 28.96 -41.71 13.88
CA GLY A 789 29.78 -40.73 13.18
C GLY A 789 29.27 -39.31 13.41
N PRO A 790 30.10 -38.35 13.83
CA PRO A 790 29.68 -36.95 13.94
C PRO A 790 29.36 -36.37 12.55
N MET A 791 28.31 -35.55 12.46
CA MET A 791 27.91 -34.86 11.23
C MET A 791 28.81 -33.65 10.88
N VAL A 792 29.59 -33.16 11.85
CA VAL A 792 30.47 -32.00 11.72
C VAL A 792 31.87 -32.40 12.22
N ASP A 793 32.91 -32.07 11.46
CA ASP A 793 34.31 -32.35 11.81
C ASP A 793 34.88 -31.35 12.84
N ASP A 794 36.04 -31.66 13.44
CA ASP A 794 36.74 -30.85 14.46
C ASP A 794 37.00 -29.39 14.04
N ASP A 795 37.19 -29.13 12.74
CA ASP A 795 37.37 -27.77 12.19
C ASP A 795 36.04 -26.97 12.07
N GLY A 796 34.93 -27.56 12.51
CA GLY A 796 33.59 -26.97 12.44
C GLY A 796 32.94 -27.03 11.05
N ALA A 797 33.55 -27.73 10.09
CA ALA A 797 33.01 -27.93 8.74
C ALA A 797 32.05 -29.12 8.71
N GLY A 798 30.88 -28.94 8.10
CA GLY A 798 29.85 -29.98 7.89
C GLY A 798 30.23 -31.00 6.83
N ARG A 799 31.28 -31.78 7.09
CA ARG A 799 31.74 -32.85 6.19
C ARG A 799 31.54 -34.24 6.81
N GLY A 800 30.60 -34.43 7.74
CA GLY A 800 30.37 -35.68 8.50
C GLY A 800 30.11 -36.93 7.67
N GLY A 801 31.15 -37.37 7.00
CA GLY A 801 31.17 -38.21 5.82
C GLY A 801 32.62 -38.42 5.44
N ASP A 802 33.48 -37.40 5.53
CA ASP A 802 34.94 -37.43 5.38
C ASP A 802 35.62 -38.39 6.38
N ALA A 803 35.13 -38.52 7.62
CA ALA A 803 35.63 -39.55 8.55
C ALA A 803 35.25 -40.98 8.14
N ALA A 804 34.07 -41.16 7.51
CA ALA A 804 33.67 -42.44 6.90
C ALA A 804 34.37 -42.69 5.56
N LEU A 805 34.58 -41.66 4.74
CA LEU A 805 35.37 -41.61 3.50
C LEU A 805 36.86 -41.85 3.77
N ALA A 806 37.39 -41.44 4.91
CA ALA A 806 38.76 -41.75 5.32
C ALA A 806 38.93 -43.24 5.64
N ARG A 807 37.85 -43.92 6.06
CA ARG A 807 37.81 -45.37 6.33
C ARG A 807 37.29 -46.20 5.14
N SER A 808 36.54 -45.57 4.23
CA SER A 808 35.91 -46.18 3.06
C SER A 808 36.71 -45.87 1.81
N GLN A 809 37.12 -46.90 1.08
CA GLN A 809 37.67 -46.73 -0.27
C GLN A 809 36.57 -46.59 -1.35
N GLY A 810 35.29 -46.69 -0.97
CA GLY A 810 34.13 -46.65 -1.86
C GLY A 810 33.31 -45.35 -1.82
N ILE A 811 32.34 -45.24 -2.74
CA ILE A 811 31.51 -44.04 -2.91
C ILE A 811 30.53 -43.90 -1.75
N VAL A 812 30.53 -42.76 -1.06
CA VAL A 812 29.57 -42.48 0.00
C VAL A 812 28.21 -42.09 -0.59
N GLN A 813 27.16 -42.78 -0.15
CA GLN A 813 25.77 -42.56 -0.58
C GLN A 813 24.92 -42.22 0.65
N PRO A 814 24.73 -40.93 0.97
CA PRO A 814 23.91 -40.55 2.11
C PRO A 814 22.42 -40.67 1.80
N VAL A 815 21.66 -41.18 2.76
CA VAL A 815 20.19 -41.17 2.70
C VAL A 815 19.72 -39.73 2.94
N VAL A 816 19.21 -39.10 1.89
CA VAL A 816 18.81 -37.69 1.92
C VAL A 816 17.50 -37.53 2.68
N LEU A 817 17.49 -36.71 3.73
CA LEU A 817 16.28 -36.32 4.44
C LEU A 817 15.41 -35.44 3.54
N GLY A 818 14.30 -35.99 3.03
CA GLY A 818 13.37 -35.24 2.21
C GLY A 818 12.16 -36.04 1.72
N PRO A 819 11.28 -35.41 0.92
CA PRO A 819 9.99 -35.98 0.52
C PRO A 819 10.10 -37.28 -0.31
N ALA A 820 11.26 -37.55 -0.91
CA ALA A 820 11.50 -38.79 -1.65
C ALA A 820 11.32 -40.03 -0.76
N LEU A 821 11.68 -39.97 0.52
CA LEU A 821 11.53 -41.09 1.46
C LEU A 821 10.06 -41.45 1.72
N LEU A 822 9.12 -40.51 1.50
CA LEU A 822 7.68 -40.80 1.61
C LEU A 822 7.20 -41.78 0.51
N VAL A 823 7.91 -41.86 -0.61
CA VAL A 823 7.61 -42.81 -1.69
C VAL A 823 7.93 -44.24 -1.28
N GLY A 824 9.01 -44.47 -0.53
CA GLY A 824 9.34 -45.80 0.03
C GLY A 824 8.25 -46.32 0.97
N LEU A 825 7.58 -45.41 1.68
CA LEU A 825 6.46 -45.68 2.58
C LEU A 825 5.09 -45.82 1.87
N ASP A 826 5.04 -45.68 0.54
CA ASP A 826 3.81 -45.91 -0.22
C ASP A 826 3.30 -47.34 -0.01
N ARG A 827 2.00 -47.49 0.26
CA ARG A 827 1.42 -48.77 0.66
C ARG A 827 1.57 -49.85 -0.41
N GLN A 828 1.32 -49.53 -1.68
CA GLN A 828 1.39 -50.51 -2.77
C GLN A 828 2.84 -50.85 -3.13
N ARG A 829 3.69 -49.83 -3.30
CA ARG A 829 5.13 -50.01 -3.56
C ARG A 829 5.77 -50.83 -2.46
N ASN A 830 5.55 -50.46 -1.20
CA ASN A 830 6.14 -51.13 -0.06
C ASN A 830 5.70 -52.60 0.05
N ALA A 831 4.39 -52.87 -0.07
CA ALA A 831 3.87 -54.22 -0.01
C ALA A 831 4.46 -55.12 -1.11
N ARG A 832 4.54 -54.63 -2.35
CA ARG A 832 5.14 -55.37 -3.47
C ARG A 832 6.65 -55.55 -3.29
N PHE A 833 7.36 -54.52 -2.82
CA PHE A 833 8.80 -54.59 -2.54
C PHE A 833 9.11 -55.67 -1.50
N VAL A 834 8.45 -55.62 -0.35
CA VAL A 834 8.62 -56.60 0.73
C VAL A 834 8.23 -58.00 0.26
N GLN A 835 7.10 -58.16 -0.44
CA GLN A 835 6.66 -59.47 -0.96
C GLN A 835 7.68 -60.07 -1.94
N ASN A 836 8.18 -59.26 -2.89
CA ASN A 836 9.18 -59.70 -3.86
C ASN A 836 10.50 -60.08 -3.18
N TRP A 837 10.96 -59.25 -2.24
CA TRP A 837 12.16 -59.53 -1.46
C TRP A 837 12.01 -60.81 -0.63
N THR A 838 10.90 -60.95 0.12
CA THR A 838 10.63 -62.14 0.95
C THR A 838 10.62 -63.40 0.10
N ARG A 839 9.96 -63.37 -1.06
CA ARG A 839 9.97 -64.50 -2.01
C ARG A 839 11.40 -64.87 -2.41
N LEU A 840 12.24 -63.91 -2.77
CA LEU A 840 13.61 -64.20 -3.20
C LEU A 840 14.51 -64.71 -2.08
N VAL A 841 14.37 -64.20 -0.85
CA VAL A 841 15.23 -64.64 0.27
C VAL A 841 14.77 -65.93 0.95
N THR A 842 13.51 -66.35 0.75
CA THR A 842 12.96 -67.59 1.33
C THR A 842 12.90 -68.76 0.35
N ASP A 843 13.07 -68.52 -0.95
CA ASP A 843 13.11 -69.58 -1.98
C ASP A 843 14.48 -70.28 -1.99
N THR A 844 14.74 -71.06 -0.94
CA THR A 844 15.99 -71.81 -0.78
C THR A 844 15.89 -73.19 -1.45
N PRO A 845 16.74 -73.52 -2.43
CA PRO A 845 16.78 -74.86 -3.02
C PRO A 845 17.11 -75.91 -1.95
N ALA A 846 16.46 -77.07 -2.00
CA ALA A 846 16.84 -78.19 -1.15
C ALA A 846 18.31 -78.55 -1.44
N VAL A 847 19.15 -78.58 -0.40
CA VAL A 847 20.55 -79.00 -0.49
C VAL A 847 20.56 -80.50 -0.82
N GLY A 848 20.57 -80.81 -2.11
CA GLY A 848 20.55 -82.16 -2.62
C GLY A 848 21.84 -82.90 -2.31
N LYS A 849 21.70 -84.05 -1.67
CA LYS A 849 22.65 -85.16 -1.73
C LYS A 849 23.25 -85.25 -3.13
N THR A 850 24.57 -85.38 -3.17
CA THR A 850 25.36 -85.79 -4.32
C THR A 850 24.62 -86.90 -5.10
N PRO A 851 24.47 -86.82 -6.43
CA PRO A 851 24.08 -87.99 -7.19
C PRO A 851 25.18 -89.04 -6.96
N ALA A 852 24.80 -90.18 -6.38
CA ALA A 852 25.67 -91.35 -6.29
C ALA A 852 26.06 -91.78 -7.72
N PRO A 853 27.31 -92.26 -7.91
CA PRO A 853 27.91 -92.43 -9.24
C PRO A 853 27.15 -93.37 -10.17
#